data_AF-A0AAW4X3U6-F1
#
_entry.id   AF-A0AAW4X3U6-F1
#
_cell.length_a   1.000
_cell.length_b   1.000
_cell.length_c   1.000
_cell.angle_alpha   90.00
_cell.angle_beta   90.00
_cell.angle_gamma   90.00
#
_symmetry.space_group_name_H-M   'P 1'
#
loop_
_entity.id
_entity.type
_entity.pdbx_description
1 polymer ?
#
loop_
_entity_poly.entity_id
_entity_poly.type
_entity_poly.pdbx_seq_one_letter_code
_entity_poly.pdbx_strand_id
1 'polypeptide(L)'
;MIIKEKPFNDWQLPDTDPNKVVVAFDSEYQSGTRNHISIGGELIDVNQRQLEDIISIQLGFNYQNKSSTLYFIKRDPTDPVFRFSNVMKLLKTYLRKIGVYKEVRKLKKFTLELWTFWGGVDLSVFKDYEKILTENSKSKKDTSKIVAIHSNTVFTSQSVKLDVSDENRNAVRISKNDKLVIRDMTKLAPGKENLAGLGKLIGVPKIDTEKWDQEDGLPKGYYKSHMTDLWKNRQTDFIDYSLEDVVVTAKYGTFILEFQKQLVQDGFGDFKPLQLKPSLGSIVAAIIGCENTKWTSWIVDEVIKLLNQLDRQKDYTKNFESFLRAICKPEVKTVKGKVIRDYHFDELPDNPTSQELRDWLGEHLDFDKIRKGYCFPRTDISDDKSHKHLVHDMTNKIDVPLNQMFLDAVNAYNGGYNLVQDTGIIPKGGEKRDWDISSAYSEAGHLIPDIAPGLGSAKFKEFHNLPISRFGDIVKATEKMNGPYTVGVGIFDIEYPKDYKGFVITPKNVAGGPRYFRKIHQVTLPYTDAYTAWICGAKVFTHRLSFVKQAKIRPGTLDGVSQEGHIQDIFQKRREKCVHGSPEDKMNKNVVNQCYGVTAEGLKKKTSPDYNNGRPYYVPFSRITNPLKAIQFTAITRLHIITLQRAIWKVDPSTIFLNNVTDGCLTWTKEPLNINEIIQSMDQITSKENPLYHDMVHNYFDGKYIKRKDGTSQETANLRTRLTFSRDNQLSAMVGLSKITPEQVFSDYLDQNRSTINVVNHQITGITAMRHEAKFQHLQTSWNQPTDLYFSFDMAQVPTKYHKTGKFVYWETRPYNSEDEFARLWQPGRDVLKYGVWYSTDYAPYFQHFFTELQDGYKPMKFWKIDKKDKDGDSYLHKGTEVYRNWAFYVARNDLDTKAAYNLITQKFNENGWTYIRGSEEHDLPQLQSFRATVRRIQKKHVKVLPNYVLLHQESLI
;
A
#
# COMPACT_ATOMS: atom_id res chain seq x y z
N MET A 1 -18.47 -30.15 26.18
CA MET A 1 -17.16 -29.54 25.87
C MET A 1 -16.05 -30.26 26.62
N ILE A 2 -15.00 -30.69 25.92
CA ILE A 2 -13.83 -31.38 26.51
C ILE A 2 -12.66 -30.39 26.57
N ILE A 3 -12.00 -30.28 27.72
CA ILE A 3 -10.82 -29.43 27.92
C ILE A 3 -9.59 -30.32 28.05
N LYS A 4 -8.59 -30.11 27.19
CA LYS A 4 -7.24 -30.62 27.35
C LYS A 4 -6.31 -29.47 27.71
N GLU A 5 -5.38 -29.72 28.62
CA GLU A 5 -4.43 -28.74 29.13
C GLU A 5 -3.01 -29.25 28.90
N LYS A 6 -2.11 -28.36 28.45
CA LYS A 6 -0.68 -28.65 28.30
C LYS A 6 0.15 -27.52 28.92
N PRO A 7 1.23 -27.83 29.66
CA PRO A 7 2.19 -26.81 30.09
C PRO A 7 2.80 -26.10 28.87
N PHE A 8 3.06 -24.80 29.00
CA PHE A 8 3.72 -24.01 27.96
C PHE A 8 4.93 -23.27 28.55
N ASN A 9 5.83 -24.05 29.15
CA ASN A 9 6.88 -23.57 30.04
C ASN A 9 7.88 -22.61 29.36
N ASP A 10 8.05 -22.74 28.04
CA ASP A 10 8.93 -21.92 27.21
C ASP A 10 8.31 -20.58 26.78
N TRP A 11 7.04 -20.30 27.12
CA TRP A 11 6.47 -18.98 26.92
C TRP A 11 6.75 -18.05 28.09
N GLN A 12 7.83 -17.28 27.96
CA GLN A 12 8.27 -16.26 28.91
C GLN A 12 8.03 -14.86 28.32
N LEU A 13 7.37 -13.99 29.08
CA LEU A 13 7.20 -12.57 28.74
C LEU A 13 8.41 -11.76 29.25
N PRO A 14 8.85 -10.72 28.53
CA PRO A 14 10.04 -9.96 28.89
C PRO A 14 9.89 -9.08 30.14
N ASP A 15 8.65 -8.81 30.57
CA ASP A 15 8.31 -8.01 31.75
C ASP A 15 7.08 -8.62 32.46
N THR A 16 6.71 -8.07 33.61
CA THR A 16 5.50 -8.47 34.34
C THR A 16 4.61 -7.26 34.66
N ASP A 17 3.29 -7.43 34.63
CA ASP A 17 2.31 -6.43 35.07
C ASP A 17 1.21 -7.14 35.88
N PRO A 18 1.04 -6.84 37.19
CA PRO A 18 0.03 -7.50 38.02
C PRO A 18 -1.40 -7.20 37.56
N ASN A 19 -1.62 -6.14 36.78
CA ASN A 19 -2.95 -5.80 36.27
C ASN A 19 -3.24 -6.43 34.92
N LYS A 20 -2.38 -7.32 34.40
CA LYS A 20 -2.50 -7.82 33.03
C LYS A 20 -2.30 -9.33 32.93
N VAL A 21 -3.19 -9.98 32.19
CA VAL A 21 -2.99 -11.33 31.65
C VAL A 21 -2.89 -11.25 30.14
N VAL A 22 -1.90 -11.92 29.57
CA VAL A 22 -1.76 -12.09 28.13
C VAL A 22 -2.39 -13.43 27.74
N VAL A 23 -3.17 -13.41 26.66
CA VAL A 23 -3.84 -14.58 26.12
C VAL A 23 -3.60 -14.66 24.62
N ALA A 24 -2.94 -15.72 24.15
CA ALA A 24 -2.92 -16.05 22.73
C ALA A 24 -4.16 -16.90 22.40
N PHE A 25 -4.74 -16.71 21.21
CA PHE A 25 -6.02 -17.29 20.85
C PHE A 25 -6.10 -17.64 19.37
N ASP A 26 -6.70 -18.80 19.10
CA ASP A 26 -7.01 -19.32 17.78
C ASP A 26 -8.27 -20.20 17.84
N SER A 27 -8.83 -20.55 16.68
CA SER A 27 -10.02 -21.40 16.57
C SER A 27 -10.03 -22.27 15.32
N GLU A 28 -10.58 -23.48 15.45
CA GLU A 28 -10.75 -24.41 14.34
C GLU A 28 -12.22 -24.69 14.07
N TYR A 29 -12.56 -24.80 12.78
CA TYR A 29 -13.91 -25.01 12.29
C TYR A 29 -13.93 -25.99 11.13
N GLN A 30 -15.09 -26.59 10.89
CA GLN A 30 -15.34 -27.37 9.69
C GLN A 30 -15.61 -26.42 8.52
N SER A 31 -15.01 -26.68 7.36
CA SER A 31 -15.43 -25.97 6.15
C SER A 31 -16.87 -26.41 5.82
N GLY A 32 -17.80 -25.45 5.83
CA GLY A 32 -19.23 -25.76 5.93
C GLY A 32 -19.88 -26.14 4.60
N THR A 33 -21.21 -26.17 4.61
CA THR A 33 -22.04 -26.42 3.42
C THR A 33 -21.78 -25.38 2.34
N ARG A 34 -21.58 -25.83 1.10
CA ARG A 34 -21.57 -24.94 -0.06
C ARG A 34 -22.97 -24.39 -0.28
N ASN A 35 -23.09 -23.06 -0.29
CA ASN A 35 -24.33 -22.34 -0.57
C ASN A 35 -24.12 -21.37 -1.74
N HIS A 36 -25.22 -20.90 -2.31
CA HIS A 36 -25.19 -19.87 -3.36
C HIS A 36 -25.67 -18.54 -2.78
N ILE A 37 -24.92 -17.47 -3.00
CA ILE A 37 -25.36 -16.11 -2.65
C ILE A 37 -25.24 -15.16 -3.83
N SER A 38 -26.18 -14.22 -3.93
CA SER A 38 -26.15 -13.16 -4.93
C SER A 38 -25.14 -12.06 -4.55
N ILE A 39 -24.11 -11.90 -5.37
CA ILE A 39 -23.11 -10.83 -5.27
C ILE A 39 -23.06 -10.12 -6.62
N GLY A 40 -23.39 -8.83 -6.64
CA GLY A 40 -23.41 -8.05 -7.90
C GLY A 40 -24.46 -8.50 -8.93
N GLY A 41 -25.43 -9.32 -8.52
CA GLY A 41 -26.44 -9.91 -9.41
C GLY A 41 -26.11 -11.32 -9.91
N GLU A 42 -24.92 -11.85 -9.60
CA GLU A 42 -24.54 -13.23 -9.92
C GLU A 42 -24.65 -14.15 -8.70
N LEU A 43 -25.12 -15.37 -8.91
CA LEU A 43 -25.08 -16.42 -7.90
C LEU A 43 -23.67 -17.02 -7.87
N ILE A 44 -22.98 -16.86 -6.74
CA ILE A 44 -21.63 -17.38 -6.55
C ILE A 44 -21.68 -18.49 -5.50
N ASP A 45 -20.95 -19.58 -5.77
CA ASP A 45 -20.68 -20.64 -4.82
C ASP A 45 -19.81 -20.12 -3.68
N VAL A 46 -20.32 -20.25 -2.47
CA VAL A 46 -19.65 -19.78 -1.28
C VAL A 46 -19.57 -20.85 -0.22
N ASN A 47 -18.43 -20.88 0.46
CA ASN A 47 -18.21 -21.70 1.63
C ASN A 47 -18.66 -20.90 2.85
N GLN A 48 -19.71 -21.36 3.53
CA GLN A 48 -20.25 -20.69 4.72
C GLN A 48 -19.79 -21.41 5.96
N ARG A 49 -19.40 -20.65 6.98
CA ARG A 49 -19.10 -21.15 8.33
C ARG A 49 -20.14 -20.59 9.27
N GLN A 50 -20.90 -21.49 9.88
CA GLN A 50 -21.86 -21.16 10.94
C GLN A 50 -21.20 -21.34 12.31
N LEU A 51 -21.81 -20.78 13.35
CA LEU A 51 -21.31 -20.98 14.71
C LEU A 51 -21.40 -22.46 15.14
N GLU A 52 -22.31 -23.20 14.54
CA GLU A 52 -22.54 -24.61 14.77
C GLU A 52 -21.43 -25.49 14.16
N ASP A 53 -20.66 -24.98 13.20
CA ASP A 53 -19.56 -25.69 12.52
C ASP A 53 -18.22 -25.59 13.26
N ILE A 54 -18.18 -24.80 14.33
CA ILE A 54 -16.97 -24.62 15.13
C ILE A 54 -16.64 -25.91 15.88
N ILE A 55 -15.42 -26.39 15.68
CA ILE A 55 -14.91 -27.63 16.27
C ILE A 55 -14.27 -27.33 17.63
N SER A 56 -13.39 -26.34 17.69
CA SER A 56 -12.60 -26.07 18.90
C SER A 56 -12.08 -24.64 18.98
N ILE A 57 -11.71 -24.24 20.20
CA ILE A 57 -10.91 -23.05 20.45
C ILE A 57 -9.64 -23.40 21.21
N GLN A 58 -8.58 -22.65 20.95
CA GLN A 58 -7.27 -22.84 21.53
C GLN A 58 -6.82 -21.54 22.21
N LEU A 59 -6.29 -21.66 23.42
CA LEU A 59 -5.93 -20.54 24.28
C LEU A 59 -4.59 -20.78 24.96
N GLY A 60 -3.70 -19.80 24.95
CA GLY A 60 -2.50 -19.79 25.77
C GLY A 60 -2.63 -18.70 26.82
N PHE A 61 -2.58 -19.02 28.11
CA PHE A 61 -2.57 -18.04 29.20
C PHE A 61 -1.18 -17.85 29.80
N ASN A 62 -0.78 -16.58 29.99
CA ASN A 62 0.39 -16.21 30.78
C ASN A 62 0.06 -15.02 31.69
N TYR A 63 0.23 -15.23 33.01
CA TYR A 63 0.17 -14.20 34.03
C TYR A 63 1.49 -14.08 34.78
N GLN A 64 2.22 -12.98 34.56
CA GLN A 64 3.50 -12.71 35.24
C GLN A 64 4.50 -13.88 35.15
N ASN A 65 4.49 -14.63 34.05
CA ASN A 65 5.31 -15.85 33.85
C ASN A 65 5.05 -16.97 34.89
N LYS A 66 3.93 -16.91 35.62
CA LYS A 66 3.52 -17.95 36.55
C LYS A 66 2.78 -19.06 35.80
N SER A 67 3.49 -20.15 35.52
CA SER A 67 2.94 -21.38 34.93
C SER A 67 2.13 -21.12 33.65
N SER A 68 2.80 -20.66 32.60
CA SER A 68 2.23 -20.50 31.26
C SER A 68 1.59 -21.80 30.79
N THR A 69 0.36 -21.74 30.26
CA THR A 69 -0.46 -22.92 30.01
C THR A 69 -1.27 -22.80 28.73
N LEU A 70 -1.30 -23.87 27.94
CA LEU A 70 -2.15 -24.03 26.77
C LEU A 70 -3.42 -24.82 27.12
N TYR A 71 -4.54 -24.38 26.58
CA TYR A 71 -5.83 -25.04 26.67
C TYR A 71 -6.38 -25.27 25.27
N PHE A 72 -6.81 -26.50 25.04
CA PHE A 72 -7.61 -26.90 23.90
C PHE A 72 -9.03 -27.20 24.39
N ILE A 73 -10.03 -26.54 23.81
CA ILE A 73 -11.44 -26.76 24.17
C ILE A 73 -12.17 -27.26 22.94
N LYS A 74 -12.58 -28.53 22.98
CA LYS A 74 -13.44 -29.15 21.97
C LYS A 74 -14.91 -28.83 22.25
N ARG A 75 -15.63 -28.47 21.20
CA ARG A 75 -17.10 -28.40 21.18
C ARG A 75 -17.65 -29.58 20.41
N ASP A 76 -18.54 -30.34 21.02
CA ASP A 76 -19.31 -31.35 20.30
C ASP A 76 -20.57 -30.72 19.68
N PRO A 77 -21.12 -31.25 18.57
CA PRO A 77 -22.25 -30.62 17.88
C PRO A 77 -23.48 -30.37 18.77
N THR A 78 -23.67 -31.20 19.80
CA THR A 78 -24.75 -31.07 20.80
C THR A 78 -24.46 -30.02 21.87
N ASP A 79 -23.23 -29.56 22.01
CA ASP A 79 -22.87 -28.51 22.96
C ASP A 79 -23.35 -27.13 22.46
N PRO A 80 -23.70 -26.22 23.40
CA PRO A 80 -23.91 -24.82 23.07
C PRO A 80 -22.70 -24.22 22.33
N VAL A 81 -22.96 -23.33 21.38
CA VAL A 81 -21.92 -22.55 20.71
C VAL A 81 -21.10 -21.72 21.70
N PHE A 82 -19.84 -21.46 21.37
CA PHE A 82 -18.94 -20.72 22.26
C PHE A 82 -19.44 -19.31 22.53
N ARG A 83 -19.19 -18.84 23.75
CA ARG A 83 -19.33 -17.45 24.19
C ARG A 83 -18.01 -16.99 24.77
N PHE A 84 -17.74 -15.70 24.72
CA PHE A 84 -16.51 -15.16 25.31
C PHE A 84 -16.50 -15.28 26.84
N SER A 85 -17.68 -15.41 27.47
CA SER A 85 -17.75 -15.79 28.89
C SER A 85 -17.14 -17.16 29.19
N ASN A 86 -17.03 -18.07 28.22
CA ASN A 86 -16.28 -19.32 28.39
C ASN A 86 -14.77 -19.05 28.60
N VAL A 87 -14.19 -18.12 27.82
CA VAL A 87 -12.79 -17.68 27.99
C VAL A 87 -12.57 -17.07 29.37
N MET A 88 -13.50 -16.22 29.83
CA MET A 88 -13.40 -15.60 31.16
C MET A 88 -13.58 -16.60 32.31
N LYS A 89 -14.44 -17.61 32.16
CA LYS A 89 -14.57 -18.70 33.13
C LYS A 89 -13.27 -19.50 33.21
N LEU A 90 -12.67 -19.84 32.07
CA LEU A 90 -11.39 -20.56 32.02
C LEU A 90 -10.25 -19.74 32.64
N LEU A 91 -10.18 -18.43 32.37
CA LEU A 91 -9.23 -17.52 33.00
C LEU A 91 -9.33 -17.56 34.53
N LYS A 92 -10.54 -17.58 35.10
CA LYS A 92 -10.72 -17.72 36.56
C LYS A 92 -10.18 -19.04 37.07
N THR A 93 -10.39 -20.13 36.33
CA THR A 93 -9.85 -21.47 36.67
C THR A 93 -8.33 -21.45 36.64
N TYR A 94 -7.73 -20.93 35.57
CA TYR A 94 -6.28 -20.75 35.44
C TYR A 94 -5.70 -19.94 36.62
N LEU A 95 -6.26 -18.77 36.91
CA LEU A 95 -5.79 -17.92 38.02
C LEU A 95 -5.92 -18.60 39.40
N ARG A 96 -6.92 -19.47 39.60
CA ARG A 96 -7.06 -20.25 40.85
C ARG A 96 -6.00 -21.33 40.92
N LYS A 97 -5.76 -22.03 39.81
CA LYS A 97 -4.76 -23.10 39.71
C LYS A 97 -3.36 -22.58 40.05
N ILE A 98 -2.99 -21.41 39.55
CA ILE A 98 -1.69 -20.78 39.86
C ILE A 98 -1.68 -20.02 41.19
N GLY A 99 -2.76 -20.08 41.98
CA GLY A 99 -2.83 -19.53 43.34
C GLY A 99 -3.10 -18.03 43.48
N VAL A 100 -3.26 -17.28 42.37
CA VAL A 100 -3.31 -15.80 42.40
C VAL A 100 -4.71 -15.19 42.27
N TYR A 101 -5.75 -15.99 42.06
CA TYR A 101 -7.11 -15.50 41.81
C TYR A 101 -7.62 -14.50 42.87
N LYS A 102 -7.33 -14.75 44.16
CA LYS A 102 -7.76 -13.87 45.26
C LYS A 102 -7.06 -12.50 45.20
N GLU A 103 -5.81 -12.45 44.76
CA GLU A 103 -5.02 -11.22 44.62
C GLU A 103 -5.55 -10.38 43.45
N VAL A 104 -5.70 -11.01 42.28
CA VAL A 104 -6.18 -10.35 41.06
C VAL A 104 -7.59 -9.78 41.24
N ARG A 105 -8.46 -10.50 41.98
CA ARG A 105 -9.83 -10.04 42.29
C ARG A 105 -9.86 -8.74 43.12
N LYS A 106 -8.83 -8.47 43.92
CA LYS A 106 -8.73 -7.24 44.74
C LYS A 106 -8.25 -6.03 43.93
N LEU A 107 -7.79 -6.22 42.69
CA LEU A 107 -7.31 -5.13 41.86
C LEU A 107 -8.43 -4.16 41.52
N LYS A 108 -8.11 -2.87 41.46
CA LYS A 108 -9.05 -1.82 41.04
C LYS A 108 -9.37 -1.89 39.55
N LYS A 109 -8.45 -2.46 38.76
CA LYS A 109 -8.51 -2.59 37.31
C LYS A 109 -7.70 -3.81 36.89
N PHE A 110 -8.25 -4.60 35.99
CA PHE A 110 -7.58 -5.76 35.39
C PHE A 110 -7.73 -5.71 33.88
N THR A 111 -6.70 -6.14 33.14
CA THR A 111 -6.64 -6.10 31.68
C THR A 111 -6.39 -7.49 31.13
N LEU A 112 -7.28 -7.95 30.26
CA LEU A 112 -7.08 -9.11 29.41
C LEU A 112 -6.53 -8.62 28.06
N GLU A 113 -5.29 -8.97 27.74
CA GLU A 113 -4.70 -8.65 26.44
C GLU A 113 -4.69 -9.89 25.55
N LEU A 114 -5.56 -9.88 24.54
CA LEU A 114 -5.80 -10.98 23.62
C LEU A 114 -4.97 -10.80 22.36
N TRP A 115 -4.12 -11.77 22.06
CA TRP A 115 -3.25 -11.87 20.90
C TRP A 115 -3.83 -12.88 19.92
N THR A 116 -3.99 -12.46 18.68
CA THR A 116 -4.64 -13.23 17.61
C THR A 116 -3.81 -13.13 16.34
N PHE A 117 -4.08 -14.00 15.36
CA PHE A 117 -3.56 -13.86 14.01
C PHE A 117 -4.72 -14.02 13.04
N TRP A 118 -5.10 -12.95 12.35
CA TRP A 118 -6.41 -12.85 11.68
C TRP A 118 -7.58 -12.89 12.67
N GLY A 119 -7.47 -12.13 13.76
CA GLY A 119 -8.41 -12.19 14.88
C GLY A 119 -9.84 -11.85 14.52
N GLY A 120 -10.11 -11.26 13.35
CA GLY A 120 -11.47 -11.10 12.88
C GLY A 120 -12.16 -12.43 12.54
N VAL A 121 -11.39 -13.41 12.06
CA VAL A 121 -11.85 -14.78 11.86
C VAL A 121 -12.04 -15.45 13.22
N ASP A 122 -11.00 -15.44 14.04
CA ASP A 122 -10.99 -16.20 15.30
C ASP A 122 -12.05 -15.70 16.27
N LEU A 123 -12.25 -14.38 16.36
CA LEU A 123 -13.25 -13.80 17.27
C LEU A 123 -14.69 -14.03 16.81
N SER A 124 -14.91 -14.31 15.53
CA SER A 124 -16.25 -14.59 15.00
C SER A 124 -16.84 -15.89 15.55
N VAL A 125 -16.02 -16.72 16.21
CA VAL A 125 -16.38 -17.98 16.86
C VAL A 125 -17.40 -17.81 18.01
N PHE A 126 -17.47 -16.62 18.59
CA PHE A 126 -18.26 -16.38 19.81
C PHE A 126 -19.67 -15.89 19.47
N LYS A 127 -20.72 -16.54 19.97
CA LYS A 127 -22.11 -16.09 19.80
C LYS A 127 -22.35 -14.63 20.23
N ASP A 128 -21.59 -14.17 21.21
CA ASP A 128 -21.63 -12.82 21.76
C ASP A 128 -20.52 -11.90 21.21
N TYR A 129 -19.87 -12.26 20.09
CA TYR A 129 -18.80 -11.46 19.49
C TYR A 129 -19.24 -10.01 19.26
N GLU A 130 -20.46 -9.79 18.75
CA GLU A 130 -20.96 -8.44 18.50
C GLU A 130 -21.00 -7.60 19.78
N LYS A 131 -21.38 -8.15 20.93
CA LYS A 131 -21.43 -7.40 22.19
C LYS A 131 -20.04 -6.92 22.62
N ILE A 132 -19.05 -7.78 22.47
CA ILE A 132 -17.64 -7.48 22.74
C ILE A 132 -17.16 -6.35 21.82
N LEU A 133 -17.64 -6.34 20.58
CA LEU A 133 -17.29 -5.34 19.59
C LEU A 133 -18.12 -4.04 19.66
N THR A 134 -19.30 -4.04 20.28
CA THR A 134 -20.30 -2.95 20.16
C THR A 134 -20.72 -2.30 21.48
N GLU A 135 -20.66 -2.96 22.63
CA GLU A 135 -21.19 -2.44 23.91
C GLU A 135 -20.40 -1.25 24.50
N ASN A 136 -19.44 -0.69 23.76
CA ASN A 136 -18.69 0.51 24.17
C ASN A 136 -19.19 1.81 23.53
N SER A 137 -20.24 1.78 22.71
CA SER A 137 -20.93 2.99 22.23
C SER A 137 -22.24 3.16 22.98
N LYS A 138 -22.32 4.10 23.95
CA LYS A 138 -23.58 4.39 24.64
C LYS A 138 -24.56 5.13 23.72
N SER A 139 -24.09 5.66 22.59
CA SER A 139 -24.92 6.20 21.52
C SER A 139 -24.36 5.81 20.14
N LYS A 140 -25.20 5.83 19.08
CA LYS A 140 -24.76 5.69 17.68
C LYS A 140 -23.69 6.73 17.23
N LYS A 141 -23.40 7.75 18.06
CA LYS A 141 -22.36 8.77 17.82
C LYS A 141 -21.00 8.44 18.45
N ASP A 142 -20.92 7.47 19.37
CA ASP A 142 -19.66 7.09 20.02
C ASP A 142 -18.84 6.19 19.10
N THR A 143 -17.56 6.52 18.94
CA THR A 143 -16.64 5.80 18.06
C THR A 143 -16.24 4.47 18.69
N SER A 144 -16.30 3.40 17.89
CA SER A 144 -15.85 2.08 18.34
C SER A 144 -14.37 2.16 18.73
N LYS A 145 -14.06 1.64 19.92
CA LYS A 145 -12.67 1.48 20.40
C LYS A 145 -11.94 0.32 19.72
N ILE A 146 -12.64 -0.43 18.86
CA ILE A 146 -12.10 -1.52 18.06
C ILE A 146 -11.97 -1.04 16.62
N VAL A 147 -10.81 -1.30 16.04
CA VAL A 147 -10.49 -1.00 14.66
C VAL A 147 -10.33 -2.34 13.96
N ALA A 148 -11.22 -2.63 13.02
CA ALA A 148 -10.99 -3.66 12.02
C ALA A 148 -10.30 -3.02 10.81
N ILE A 149 -9.32 -3.69 10.19
CA ILE A 149 -8.62 -3.25 8.98
C ILE A 149 -8.61 -4.43 8.01
N HIS A 150 -9.01 -4.21 6.76
CA HIS A 150 -9.16 -5.27 5.74
C HIS A 150 -10.08 -6.42 6.16
N SER A 151 -11.25 -6.08 6.72
CA SER A 151 -12.35 -7.00 7.00
C SER A 151 -12.11 -8.01 8.14
N ASN A 152 -10.89 -8.55 8.29
CA ASN A 152 -10.54 -9.62 9.23
C ASN A 152 -9.31 -9.37 10.14
N THR A 153 -8.61 -8.25 10.03
CA THR A 153 -7.59 -7.87 11.03
C THR A 153 -8.20 -6.95 12.07
N VAL A 154 -8.04 -7.23 13.36
CA VAL A 154 -8.68 -6.44 14.44
C VAL A 154 -7.74 -6.02 15.56
N PHE A 155 -7.90 -4.80 16.07
CA PHE A 155 -7.22 -4.38 17.29
C PHE A 155 -8.02 -3.32 18.04
N THR A 156 -7.71 -3.14 19.32
CA THR A 156 -8.29 -2.06 20.12
C THR A 156 -7.39 -0.82 20.09
N SER A 157 -7.92 0.34 19.68
CA SER A 157 -7.20 1.63 19.75
C SER A 157 -7.00 2.10 21.19
N GLN A 158 -7.93 1.72 22.08
CA GLN A 158 -7.87 1.92 23.52
C GLN A 158 -8.47 0.71 24.23
N SER A 159 -8.09 0.51 25.50
CA SER A 159 -8.67 -0.56 26.32
C SER A 159 -10.21 -0.46 26.35
N VAL A 160 -10.87 -1.54 25.94
CA VAL A 160 -12.32 -1.72 25.91
C VAL A 160 -12.80 -2.14 27.30
N LYS A 161 -13.97 -1.68 27.75
CA LYS A 161 -14.57 -2.23 28.98
C LYS A 161 -15.09 -3.64 28.68
N LEU A 162 -14.72 -4.60 29.51
CA LEU A 162 -15.11 -6.00 29.32
C LEU A 162 -16.38 -6.30 30.13
N ASP A 163 -17.53 -6.24 29.48
CA ASP A 163 -18.84 -6.58 30.04
C ASP A 163 -19.35 -7.86 29.36
N VAL A 164 -19.10 -9.02 29.98
CA VAL A 164 -19.55 -10.32 29.45
C VAL A 164 -20.40 -11.07 30.46
N SER A 165 -21.36 -11.85 29.96
CA SER A 165 -22.29 -12.63 30.78
C SER A 165 -22.33 -14.09 30.36
N ASP A 166 -22.60 -14.96 31.33
CA ASP A 166 -22.79 -16.39 31.04
C ASP A 166 -24.14 -16.68 30.38
N GLU A 167 -24.43 -17.95 30.13
CA GLU A 167 -25.69 -18.41 29.54
C GLU A 167 -26.94 -18.00 30.33
N ASN A 168 -26.79 -17.84 31.64
CA ASN A 168 -27.83 -17.42 32.58
C ASN A 168 -27.87 -15.89 32.76
N ARG A 169 -27.14 -15.13 31.93
CA ARG A 169 -27.02 -13.67 31.97
C ARG A 169 -26.33 -13.14 33.24
N ASN A 170 -25.61 -13.98 33.99
CA ASN A 170 -24.82 -13.53 35.12
C ASN A 170 -23.53 -12.87 34.64
N ALA A 171 -23.20 -11.70 35.19
CA ALA A 171 -21.97 -11.00 34.83
C ALA A 171 -20.72 -11.80 35.25
N VAL A 172 -19.79 -12.04 34.31
CA VAL A 172 -18.53 -12.75 34.56
C VAL A 172 -17.38 -11.75 34.61
N ARG A 173 -17.03 -11.32 35.83
CA ARG A 173 -15.91 -10.38 36.09
C ARG A 173 -14.85 -10.94 37.03
N ILE A 174 -13.63 -10.40 36.93
CA ILE A 174 -12.47 -10.62 37.81
C ILE A 174 -12.33 -9.42 38.74
N SER A 175 -12.30 -8.20 38.19
CA SER A 175 -12.25 -6.93 38.93
C SER A 175 -13.48 -6.06 38.65
N LYS A 176 -13.60 -4.94 39.37
CA LYS A 176 -14.68 -3.95 39.15
C LYS A 176 -14.61 -3.31 37.76
N ASN A 177 -13.41 -3.19 37.18
CA ASN A 177 -13.15 -2.46 35.94
C ASN A 177 -12.29 -3.28 34.97
N ASP A 178 -12.72 -4.51 34.67
CA ASP A 178 -12.05 -5.36 33.68
C ASP A 178 -12.01 -4.69 32.31
N LYS A 179 -10.86 -4.83 31.64
CA LYS A 179 -10.62 -4.27 30.33
C LYS A 179 -10.14 -5.33 29.35
N LEU A 180 -10.54 -5.18 28.09
CA LEU A 180 -10.07 -6.00 26.97
C LEU A 180 -9.18 -5.14 26.07
N VAL A 181 -8.04 -5.70 25.67
CA VAL A 181 -7.17 -5.18 24.63
C VAL A 181 -7.00 -6.28 23.60
N ILE A 182 -7.20 -5.98 22.33
CA ILE A 182 -7.01 -6.94 21.23
C ILE A 182 -5.83 -6.48 20.38
N ARG A 183 -4.94 -7.41 20.06
CA ARG A 183 -3.79 -7.24 19.18
C ARG A 183 -3.75 -8.36 18.16
N ASP A 184 -3.68 -7.98 16.90
CA ASP A 184 -3.59 -8.94 15.79
C ASP A 184 -2.18 -8.87 15.20
N MET A 185 -1.49 -10.01 15.29
CA MET A 185 -0.10 -10.15 14.86
C MET A 185 0.06 -9.94 13.35
N THR A 186 -1.00 -10.01 12.56
CA THR A 186 -0.94 -9.76 11.10
C THR A 186 -0.42 -8.35 10.76
N LYS A 187 -0.72 -7.34 11.58
CA LYS A 187 -0.22 -5.96 11.38
C LYS A 187 1.14 -5.71 12.01
N LEU A 188 1.60 -6.64 12.83
CA LEU A 188 2.94 -6.68 13.39
C LEU A 188 3.88 -7.59 12.59
N ALA A 189 3.35 -8.40 11.68
CA ALA A 189 4.11 -9.33 10.84
C ALA A 189 4.96 -8.57 9.81
N PRO A 190 6.29 -8.80 9.74
CA PRO A 190 7.13 -8.23 8.71
C PRO A 190 6.69 -8.73 7.33
N GLY A 191 6.75 -7.90 6.31
CA GLY A 191 6.59 -8.36 4.91
C GLY A 191 5.25 -9.02 4.56
N LYS A 192 4.22 -8.89 5.42
CA LYS A 192 2.92 -9.60 5.30
C LYS A 192 3.03 -11.13 5.36
N GLU A 193 4.02 -11.65 6.09
CA GLU A 193 4.15 -13.09 6.36
C GLU A 193 2.84 -13.66 6.93
N ASN A 194 2.47 -14.85 6.46
CA ASN A 194 1.38 -15.61 7.04
C ASN A 194 1.85 -16.32 8.34
N LEU A 195 0.93 -16.96 9.07
CA LEU A 195 1.25 -17.58 10.36
C LEU A 195 2.36 -18.65 10.24
N ALA A 196 2.37 -19.44 9.15
CA ALA A 196 3.44 -20.42 8.90
C ALA A 196 4.81 -19.75 8.67
N GLY A 197 4.84 -18.64 7.95
CA GLY A 197 6.04 -17.80 7.75
C GLY A 197 6.54 -17.21 9.07
N LEU A 198 5.63 -16.77 9.95
CA LEU A 198 5.98 -16.33 11.31
C LEU A 198 6.52 -17.46 12.17
N GLY A 199 5.91 -18.65 12.10
CA GLY A 199 6.40 -19.84 12.80
C GLY A 199 7.83 -20.18 12.42
N LYS A 200 8.12 -20.24 11.11
CA LYS A 200 9.49 -20.45 10.61
C LYS A 200 10.45 -19.37 11.12
N LEU A 201 10.01 -18.11 11.19
CA LEU A 201 10.84 -17.00 11.65
C LEU A 201 11.26 -17.16 13.12
N ILE A 202 10.33 -17.53 13.99
CA ILE A 202 10.58 -17.66 15.44
C ILE A 202 11.05 -19.07 15.84
N GLY A 203 11.42 -19.91 14.86
CA GLY A 203 11.93 -21.27 15.11
C GLY A 203 10.87 -22.29 15.53
N VAL A 204 9.59 -22.03 15.27
CA VAL A 204 8.46 -22.97 15.50
C VAL A 204 7.75 -23.19 14.16
N PRO A 205 8.33 -23.99 13.24
CA PRO A 205 7.75 -24.20 11.92
C PRO A 205 6.38 -24.87 12.05
N LYS A 206 5.39 -24.35 11.32
CA LYS A 206 4.02 -24.85 11.39
C LYS A 206 3.94 -26.31 10.89
N ILE A 207 3.18 -27.15 11.58
CA ILE A 207 2.87 -28.52 11.16
C ILE A 207 2.18 -28.52 9.80
N ASP A 208 2.70 -29.32 8.88
CA ASP A 208 2.23 -29.46 7.51
C ASP A 208 1.26 -30.63 7.38
N THR A 209 -0.03 -30.34 7.22
CA THR A 209 -1.09 -31.34 7.07
C THR A 209 -0.97 -32.14 5.77
N GLU A 210 -0.27 -31.64 4.75
CA GLU A 210 -0.12 -32.33 3.47
C GLU A 210 0.66 -33.64 3.61
N LYS A 211 1.53 -33.75 4.63
CA LYS A 211 2.19 -35.01 4.97
C LYS A 211 1.19 -36.07 5.43
N TRP A 212 0.23 -35.67 6.26
CA TRP A 212 -0.82 -36.56 6.74
C TRP A 212 -1.81 -36.91 5.64
N ASP A 213 -2.12 -35.97 4.75
CA ASP A 213 -2.91 -36.26 3.54
C ASP A 213 -2.24 -37.40 2.76
N GLN A 214 -0.92 -37.33 2.53
CA GLN A 214 -0.19 -38.36 1.81
C GLN A 214 -0.13 -39.71 2.57
N GLU A 215 0.17 -39.68 3.87
CA GLU A 215 0.22 -40.88 4.72
C GLU A 215 -1.11 -41.65 4.73
N ASP A 216 -2.23 -40.93 4.66
CA ASP A 216 -3.57 -41.51 4.68
C ASP A 216 -4.17 -41.75 3.28
N GLY A 217 -3.39 -41.52 2.22
CA GLY A 217 -3.82 -41.72 0.83
C GLY A 217 -4.90 -40.73 0.35
N LEU A 218 -4.93 -39.53 0.95
CA LEU A 218 -5.88 -38.46 0.65
C LEU A 218 -5.30 -37.43 -0.34
N PRO A 219 -6.16 -36.69 -1.06
CA PRO A 219 -5.71 -35.61 -1.93
C PRO A 219 -4.96 -34.51 -1.15
N LYS A 220 -3.98 -33.90 -1.79
CA LYS A 220 -3.23 -32.77 -1.22
C LYS A 220 -4.15 -31.64 -0.74
N GLY A 221 -4.02 -31.24 0.53
CA GLY A 221 -4.83 -30.19 1.15
C GLY A 221 -6.20 -30.67 1.66
N TYR A 222 -6.43 -31.99 1.72
CA TYR A 222 -7.69 -32.57 2.15
C TYR A 222 -8.01 -32.20 3.60
N TYR A 223 -7.11 -32.52 4.55
CA TYR A 223 -7.37 -32.31 5.97
C TYR A 223 -7.59 -30.85 6.33
N LYS A 224 -6.85 -29.94 5.70
CA LYS A 224 -7.04 -28.49 5.86
C LYS A 224 -8.44 -27.99 5.46
N SER A 225 -9.10 -28.72 4.57
CA SER A 225 -10.48 -28.45 4.14
C SER A 225 -11.52 -29.28 4.92
N HIS A 226 -11.09 -30.31 5.65
CA HIS A 226 -11.94 -31.27 6.36
C HIS A 226 -11.44 -31.50 7.80
N MET A 227 -11.39 -30.42 8.59
CA MET A 227 -10.87 -30.46 9.96
C MET A 227 -11.61 -31.43 10.89
N THR A 228 -12.89 -31.71 10.62
CA THR A 228 -13.65 -32.74 11.36
C THR A 228 -13.10 -34.14 11.11
N ASP A 229 -12.66 -34.43 9.89
CA ASP A 229 -12.07 -35.72 9.55
C ASP A 229 -10.67 -35.84 10.13
N LEU A 230 -9.89 -34.75 10.13
CA LEU A 230 -8.61 -34.72 10.84
C LEU A 230 -8.80 -35.03 12.33
N TRP A 231 -9.80 -34.42 12.98
CA TRP A 231 -10.13 -34.74 14.37
C TRP A 231 -10.52 -36.20 14.59
N LYS A 232 -11.33 -36.78 13.70
CA LYS A 232 -11.80 -38.18 13.81
C LYS A 232 -10.67 -39.19 13.59
N ASN A 233 -9.82 -38.94 12.59
CA ASN A 233 -8.82 -39.90 12.13
C ASN A 233 -7.49 -39.75 12.87
N ARG A 234 -7.12 -38.51 13.22
CA ARG A 234 -5.82 -38.16 13.82
C ARG A 234 -6.00 -37.18 14.98
N GLN A 235 -6.72 -37.61 16.02
CA GLN A 235 -7.12 -36.75 17.13
C GLN A 235 -5.95 -36.04 17.82
N THR A 236 -4.84 -36.75 18.07
CA THR A 236 -3.65 -36.17 18.72
C THR A 236 -2.99 -35.12 17.82
N ASP A 237 -2.81 -35.45 16.55
CA ASP A 237 -2.23 -34.56 15.53
C ASP A 237 -3.06 -33.28 15.36
N PHE A 238 -4.40 -33.37 15.39
CA PHE A 238 -5.29 -32.21 15.35
C PHE A 238 -5.07 -31.27 16.54
N ILE A 239 -4.93 -31.84 17.75
CA ILE A 239 -4.71 -31.03 18.97
C ILE A 239 -3.36 -30.34 18.88
N ASP A 240 -2.32 -31.04 18.45
CA ASP A 240 -0.97 -30.48 18.34
C ASP A 240 -0.91 -29.41 17.25
N TYR A 241 -1.48 -29.68 16.07
CA TYR A 241 -1.64 -28.71 14.99
C TYR A 241 -2.29 -27.40 15.45
N SER A 242 -3.46 -27.51 16.10
CA SER A 242 -4.24 -26.34 16.47
C SER A 242 -3.66 -25.57 17.66
N LEU A 243 -3.02 -26.26 18.61
CA LEU A 243 -2.30 -25.58 19.70
C LEU A 243 -1.05 -24.85 19.19
N GLU A 244 -0.44 -25.32 18.11
CA GLU A 244 0.76 -24.70 17.55
C GLU A 244 0.50 -23.30 16.99
N ASP A 245 -0.68 -23.05 16.41
CA ASP A 245 -1.05 -21.70 15.93
C ASP A 245 -1.09 -20.67 17.08
N VAL A 246 -1.55 -21.10 18.25
CA VAL A 246 -1.49 -20.30 19.49
C VAL A 246 -0.05 -20.13 19.98
N VAL A 247 0.77 -21.18 19.92
CA VAL A 247 2.20 -21.11 20.29
C VAL A 247 2.94 -20.11 19.40
N VAL A 248 2.72 -20.15 18.09
CA VAL A 248 3.35 -19.24 17.13
C VAL A 248 2.90 -17.80 17.41
N THR A 249 1.60 -17.58 17.60
CA THR A 249 1.05 -16.25 17.92
C THR A 249 1.62 -15.70 19.23
N ALA A 250 1.70 -16.54 20.27
CA ALA A 250 2.26 -16.19 21.57
C ALA A 250 3.74 -15.82 21.50
N LYS A 251 4.57 -16.69 20.91
CA LYS A 251 6.02 -16.48 20.80
C LYS A 251 6.34 -15.28 19.90
N TYR A 252 5.59 -15.08 18.82
CA TYR A 252 5.78 -13.91 17.98
C TYR A 252 5.42 -12.61 18.71
N GLY A 253 4.30 -12.59 19.45
CA GLY A 253 3.96 -11.43 20.30
C GLY A 253 5.02 -11.13 21.37
N THR A 254 5.59 -12.17 21.98
CA THR A 254 6.73 -12.05 22.91
C THR A 254 7.95 -11.44 22.22
N PHE A 255 8.33 -11.94 21.04
CA PHE A 255 9.44 -11.40 20.26
C PHE A 255 9.27 -9.89 19.99
N ILE A 256 8.05 -9.44 19.66
CA ILE A 256 7.79 -8.00 19.46
C ILE A 256 7.96 -7.21 20.76
N LEU A 257 7.53 -7.73 21.90
CA LEU A 257 7.74 -7.07 23.19
C LEU A 257 9.23 -6.99 23.55
N GLU A 258 10.00 -8.05 23.30
CA GLU A 258 11.45 -8.06 23.50
C GLU A 258 12.14 -7.03 22.60
N PHE A 259 11.75 -7.00 21.33
CA PHE A 259 12.23 -6.00 20.39
C PHE A 259 11.90 -4.57 20.85
N GLN A 260 10.67 -4.31 21.30
CA GLN A 260 10.28 -3.01 21.87
C GLN A 260 11.07 -2.66 23.14
N LYS A 261 11.32 -3.63 24.01
CA LYS A 261 12.11 -3.43 25.23
C LYS A 261 13.57 -3.08 24.91
N GLN A 262 14.17 -3.81 23.97
CA GLN A 262 15.53 -3.49 23.49
C GLN A 262 15.57 -2.08 22.90
N LEU A 263 14.55 -1.68 22.12
CA LEU A 263 14.47 -0.33 21.60
C LEU A 263 14.47 0.75 22.69
N VAL A 264 13.71 0.57 23.77
CA VAL A 264 13.71 1.52 24.89
C VAL A 264 15.11 1.59 25.55
N GLN A 265 15.78 0.45 25.72
CA GLN A 265 17.14 0.40 26.27
C GLN A 265 18.16 1.10 25.37
N ASP A 266 17.97 1.00 24.05
CA ASP A 266 18.78 1.69 23.04
C ASP A 266 18.44 3.20 22.96
N GLY A 267 17.47 3.70 23.73
CA GLY A 267 17.05 5.10 23.75
C GLY A 267 15.96 5.46 22.74
N PHE A 268 15.31 4.47 22.11
CA PHE A 268 14.27 4.67 21.10
C PHE A 268 12.85 4.40 21.61
N GLY A 269 11.95 5.30 21.21
CA GLY A 269 10.52 5.15 21.45
C GLY A 269 10.09 5.29 22.91
N ASP A 270 8.78 5.32 23.12
CA ASP A 270 8.13 5.29 24.44
C ASP A 270 7.14 4.13 24.46
N PHE A 271 7.67 2.96 24.81
CA PHE A 271 6.94 1.70 24.88
C PHE A 271 6.71 1.33 26.35
N LYS A 272 5.44 1.21 26.75
CA LYS A 272 5.12 0.75 28.10
C LYS A 272 5.36 -0.75 28.23
N PRO A 273 5.74 -1.25 29.42
CA PRO A 273 5.92 -2.68 29.67
C PRO A 273 4.69 -3.49 29.24
N LEU A 274 4.94 -4.62 28.59
CA LEU A 274 3.92 -5.52 28.04
C LEU A 274 2.87 -4.84 27.14
N GLN A 275 3.17 -3.71 26.50
CA GLN A 275 2.24 -3.03 25.60
C GLN A 275 2.65 -3.19 24.14
N LEU A 276 1.97 -4.10 23.43
CA LEU A 276 2.11 -4.17 21.98
C LEU A 276 1.44 -2.95 21.32
N LYS A 277 2.13 -2.37 20.33
CA LYS A 277 1.53 -1.39 19.44
C LYS A 277 0.59 -2.08 18.44
N PRO A 278 -0.38 -1.36 17.84
CA PRO A 278 -1.33 -1.98 16.91
C PRO A 278 -0.76 -2.42 15.56
N SER A 279 0.38 -1.85 15.14
CA SER A 279 0.99 -2.09 13.84
C SER A 279 2.47 -1.75 13.86
N LEU A 280 3.23 -2.29 12.89
CA LEU A 280 4.63 -1.91 12.67
C LEU A 280 4.80 -0.40 12.47
N GLY A 281 3.91 0.23 11.68
CA GLY A 281 3.96 1.69 11.47
C GLY A 281 3.81 2.49 12.76
N SER A 282 3.03 1.97 13.73
CA SER A 282 2.90 2.59 15.05
C SER A 282 4.16 2.45 15.91
N ILE A 283 4.96 1.39 15.71
CA ILE A 283 6.28 1.23 16.35
C ILE A 283 7.25 2.26 15.77
N VAL A 284 7.32 2.36 14.44
CA VAL A 284 8.18 3.32 13.73
C VAL A 284 7.83 4.76 14.09
N ALA A 285 6.54 5.10 14.12
CA ALA A 285 6.06 6.42 14.55
C ALA A 285 6.47 6.76 16.00
N ALA A 286 6.51 5.76 16.89
CA ALA A 286 6.96 5.96 18.27
C ALA A 286 8.47 6.20 18.35
N ILE A 287 9.28 5.40 17.62
CA ILE A 287 10.74 5.56 17.55
C ILE A 287 11.09 6.97 17.08
N ILE A 288 10.62 7.34 15.88
CA ILE A 288 10.95 8.64 15.26
C ILE A 288 10.31 9.79 16.05
N GLY A 289 9.09 9.59 16.57
CA GLY A 289 8.40 10.61 17.37
C GLY A 289 9.14 10.98 18.66
N CYS A 290 9.87 10.04 19.27
CA CYS A 290 10.75 10.33 20.41
C CYS A 290 12.03 11.03 19.97
N GLU A 291 12.69 10.57 18.91
CA GLU A 291 13.87 11.27 18.36
C GLU A 291 13.57 12.71 17.93
N ASN A 292 12.39 12.95 17.37
CA ASN A 292 11.93 14.30 17.00
C ASN A 292 11.80 15.25 18.19
N THR A 293 11.82 14.78 19.44
CA THR A 293 11.83 15.64 20.64
C THR A 293 13.22 16.09 21.06
N LYS A 294 14.29 15.54 20.46
CA LYS A 294 15.67 15.86 20.86
C LYS A 294 16.10 17.25 20.45
N TRP A 295 16.93 17.85 21.29
CA TRP A 295 17.55 19.15 21.07
C TRP A 295 18.38 19.19 19.80
N THR A 296 18.36 20.34 19.11
CA THR A 296 19.17 20.54 17.92
C THR A 296 19.60 22.00 17.82
N SER A 297 20.90 22.21 17.99
CA SER A 297 21.54 23.52 18.07
C SER A 297 21.14 24.45 16.93
N TRP A 298 21.18 23.98 15.68
CA TRP A 298 20.86 24.81 14.53
C TRP A 298 19.39 25.30 14.53
N ILE A 299 18.45 24.50 15.03
CA ILE A 299 17.04 24.91 15.18
C ILE A 299 16.93 25.99 16.26
N VAL A 300 17.64 25.82 17.38
CA VAL A 300 17.65 26.83 18.46
C VAL A 300 18.25 28.14 17.98
N ASP A 301 19.42 28.08 17.33
CA ASP A 301 20.08 29.25 16.75
C ASP A 301 19.16 29.96 15.74
N GLU A 302 18.31 29.20 15.05
CA GLU A 302 17.34 29.74 14.11
C GLU A 302 16.13 30.40 14.80
N VAL A 303 15.60 29.78 15.84
CA VAL A 303 14.54 30.37 16.66
C VAL A 303 15.04 31.69 17.26
N ILE A 304 16.27 31.75 17.77
CA ILE A 304 16.88 32.98 18.30
C ILE A 304 16.94 34.07 17.23
N LYS A 305 17.35 33.73 15.99
CA LYS A 305 17.35 34.71 14.88
C LYS A 305 15.95 35.24 14.58
N LEU A 306 14.94 34.38 14.59
CA LEU A 306 13.54 34.79 14.39
C LEU A 306 13.06 35.68 15.53
N LEU A 307 13.36 35.32 16.78
CA LEU A 307 13.04 36.15 17.95
C LEU A 307 13.67 37.53 17.83
N ASN A 308 14.96 37.62 17.48
CA ASN A 308 15.66 38.89 17.27
C ASN A 308 15.08 39.75 16.12
N GLN A 309 14.44 39.12 15.13
CA GLN A 309 13.74 39.83 14.04
C GLN A 309 12.38 40.35 14.49
N LEU A 310 11.63 39.53 15.23
CA LEU A 310 10.33 39.89 15.81
C LEU A 310 10.47 41.02 16.84
N ASP A 311 11.57 41.00 17.59
CA ASP A 311 12.00 42.07 18.46
C ASP A 311 11.90 43.39 17.68
N ARG A 312 12.53 43.58 16.53
CA ARG A 312 12.59 44.91 15.87
C ARG A 312 11.25 45.55 15.41
N GLN A 313 10.07 44.98 15.68
CA GLN A 313 8.73 45.51 15.38
C GLN A 313 8.02 46.11 16.62
N LYS A 314 7.39 47.28 16.48
CA LYS A 314 6.93 48.20 17.56
C LYS A 314 5.89 47.69 18.61
N ASP A 315 5.41 46.44 18.59
CA ASP A 315 4.25 45.99 19.40
C ASP A 315 4.53 44.66 20.16
N TYR A 316 5.36 44.76 21.21
CA TYR A 316 6.40 43.78 21.56
C TYR A 316 6.01 42.59 22.47
N THR A 317 5.40 42.82 23.64
CA THR A 317 5.33 41.78 24.70
C THR A 317 4.30 40.68 24.40
N LYS A 318 3.16 41.06 23.80
CA LYS A 318 2.06 40.13 23.54
C LYS A 318 2.37 39.16 22.39
N ASN A 319 3.16 39.59 21.40
CA ASN A 319 3.56 38.77 20.26
C ASN A 319 4.73 37.83 20.59
N PHE A 320 5.71 38.30 21.37
CA PHE A 320 6.84 37.49 21.84
C PHE A 320 6.38 36.32 22.73
N GLU A 321 5.58 36.61 23.75
CA GLU A 321 5.08 35.57 24.67
C GLU A 321 4.13 34.61 23.94
N SER A 322 3.26 35.13 23.07
CA SER A 322 2.38 34.28 22.25
C SER A 322 3.18 33.37 21.31
N PHE A 323 4.30 33.84 20.77
CA PHE A 323 5.20 33.05 19.92
C PHE A 323 5.88 31.94 20.75
N LEU A 324 6.50 32.27 21.89
CA LEU A 324 7.11 31.27 22.77
C LEU A 324 6.10 30.24 23.26
N ARG A 325 4.88 30.64 23.64
CA ARG A 325 3.79 29.71 24.01
C ARG A 325 3.40 28.76 22.87
N ALA A 326 3.67 29.14 21.63
CA ALA A 326 3.40 28.33 20.45
C ALA A 326 4.49 27.29 20.17
N ILE A 327 5.74 27.50 20.58
CA ILE A 327 6.87 26.59 20.30
C ILE A 327 7.48 25.92 21.52
N CYS A 328 7.24 26.41 22.73
CA CYS A 328 7.74 25.78 23.96
C CYS A 328 6.75 24.75 24.49
N LYS A 329 7.29 23.74 25.18
CA LYS A 329 6.54 22.66 25.82
C LYS A 329 6.11 23.10 27.22
N PRO A 330 4.79 23.22 27.52
CA PRO A 330 4.36 23.59 28.85
C PRO A 330 4.40 22.41 29.82
N GLU A 331 4.75 22.67 31.07
CA GLU A 331 4.44 21.78 32.19
C GLU A 331 2.95 21.93 32.55
N VAL A 332 2.23 20.81 32.56
CA VAL A 332 0.78 20.81 32.83
C VAL A 332 0.54 20.46 34.29
N LYS A 333 0.13 21.45 35.07
CA LYS A 333 -0.20 21.31 36.50
C LYS A 333 -1.72 21.35 36.68
N THR A 334 -2.26 20.54 37.60
CA THR A 334 -3.67 20.64 38.01
C THR A 334 -3.73 21.25 39.40
N VAL A 335 -4.20 22.50 39.49
CA VAL A 335 -4.31 23.22 40.76
C VAL A 335 -5.78 23.54 41.01
N LYS A 336 -6.32 23.04 42.13
CA LYS A 336 -7.75 23.21 42.51
C LYS A 336 -8.73 22.85 41.39
N GLY A 337 -8.43 21.79 40.62
CA GLY A 337 -9.28 21.31 39.52
C GLY A 337 -9.20 22.11 38.22
N LYS A 338 -8.39 23.19 38.16
CA LYS A 338 -8.09 23.91 36.93
C LYS A 338 -6.75 23.45 36.35
N VAL A 339 -6.71 23.24 35.04
CA VAL A 339 -5.49 22.92 34.30
C VAL A 339 -4.73 24.22 34.04
N ILE A 340 -3.53 24.32 34.61
CA ILE A 340 -2.59 25.43 34.40
C ILE A 340 -1.47 24.93 33.49
N ARG A 341 -1.09 25.75 32.50
CA ARG A 341 0.05 25.49 31.61
C ARG A 341 1.16 26.46 31.96
N ASP A 342 2.17 25.92 32.61
CA ASP A 342 3.38 26.63 33.01
C ASP A 342 4.40 26.51 31.89
N TYR A 343 4.93 27.63 31.40
CA TYR A 343 5.88 27.64 30.29
C TYR A 343 7.29 28.00 30.76
N HIS A 344 7.51 28.11 32.08
CA HIS A 344 8.82 28.40 32.66
C HIS A 344 9.40 29.74 32.19
N PHE A 345 8.54 30.71 31.85
CA PHE A 345 8.99 32.04 31.44
C PHE A 345 9.60 32.83 32.59
N ASP A 346 9.26 32.48 33.82
CA ASP A 346 9.86 32.98 35.05
C ASP A 346 11.32 32.52 35.25
N GLU A 347 11.76 31.50 34.52
CA GLU A 347 13.17 31.06 34.52
C GLU A 347 14.05 31.94 33.61
N LEU A 348 13.45 32.74 32.72
CA LEU A 348 14.16 33.72 31.91
C LEU A 348 14.30 35.05 32.68
N PRO A 349 15.51 35.62 32.79
CA PRO A 349 15.66 36.98 33.31
C PRO A 349 14.99 38.00 32.38
N ASP A 350 14.64 39.18 32.90
CA ASP A 350 13.93 40.23 32.14
C ASP A 350 14.65 40.67 30.85
N ASN A 351 15.99 40.55 30.81
CA ASN A 351 16.83 40.81 29.65
C ASN A 351 17.87 39.69 29.47
N PRO A 352 17.50 38.53 28.90
CA PRO A 352 18.42 37.41 28.77
C PRO A 352 19.49 37.70 27.72
N THR A 353 20.73 37.33 28.01
CA THR A 353 21.78 37.27 27.00
C THR A 353 21.44 36.23 25.93
N SER A 354 22.06 36.32 24.74
CA SER A 354 21.83 35.34 23.68
C SER A 354 22.18 33.91 24.08
N GLN A 355 23.13 33.73 25.01
CA GLN A 355 23.52 32.42 25.52
C GLN A 355 22.49 31.88 26.52
N GLU A 356 22.01 32.70 27.47
CA GLU A 356 20.96 32.30 28.42
C GLU A 356 19.66 31.94 27.69
N LEU A 357 19.26 32.74 26.70
CA LEU A 357 18.09 32.45 25.87
C LEU A 357 18.28 31.15 25.08
N ARG A 358 19.50 30.87 24.61
CA ARG A 358 19.82 29.64 23.87
C ARG A 358 19.73 28.40 24.74
N ASP A 359 20.29 28.46 25.94
CA ASP A 359 20.29 27.35 26.88
C ASP A 359 18.85 27.08 27.35
N TRP A 360 18.10 28.13 27.71
CA TRP A 360 16.69 28.02 28.05
C TRP A 360 15.84 27.43 26.92
N LEU A 361 15.97 27.94 25.68
CA LEU A 361 15.26 27.39 24.52
C LEU A 361 15.68 25.93 24.24
N GLY A 362 16.93 25.59 24.51
CA GLY A 362 17.44 24.23 24.33
C GLY A 362 16.67 23.20 25.16
N GLU A 363 16.28 23.58 26.37
CA GLU A 363 15.56 22.73 27.32
C GLU A 363 14.03 22.80 27.15
N HIS A 364 13.51 23.95 26.71
CA HIS A 364 12.07 24.24 26.74
C HIS A 364 11.35 24.12 25.38
N LEU A 365 12.06 24.05 24.26
CA LEU A 365 11.42 23.93 22.94
C LEU A 365 10.70 22.59 22.75
N ASP A 366 9.48 22.65 22.23
CA ASP A 366 8.73 21.48 21.77
C ASP A 366 9.20 21.10 20.36
N PHE A 367 10.34 20.41 20.29
CA PHE A 367 10.94 20.00 19.02
C PHE A 367 10.03 19.11 18.17
N ASP A 368 9.14 18.31 18.78
CA ASP A 368 8.18 17.48 18.04
C ASP A 368 7.16 18.36 17.31
N LYS A 369 6.62 19.36 17.99
CA LYS A 369 5.70 20.35 17.41
C LYS A 369 6.39 21.23 16.36
N ILE A 370 7.61 21.66 16.66
CA ILE A 370 8.48 22.44 15.75
C ILE A 370 8.71 21.67 14.45
N ARG A 371 9.25 20.44 14.50
CA ARG A 371 9.60 19.66 13.30
C ARG A 371 8.42 19.20 12.46
N LYS A 372 7.25 19.03 13.08
CA LYS A 372 6.01 18.83 12.33
C LYS A 372 5.62 20.07 11.57
N GLY A 373 5.97 21.23 12.10
CA GLY A 373 5.77 22.52 11.46
C GLY A 373 4.32 22.91 11.26
N TYR A 374 3.41 22.29 11.99
CA TYR A 374 2.01 22.66 12.02
C TYR A 374 1.54 22.44 13.45
N CYS A 375 1.18 23.53 14.14
CA CYS A 375 0.33 23.41 15.30
C CYS A 375 -0.94 22.70 14.83
N PHE A 376 -1.16 21.48 15.34
CA PHE A 376 -2.32 20.69 15.00
C PHE A 376 -3.36 20.77 16.14
N PRO A 377 -4.17 21.86 16.26
CA PRO A 377 -5.25 21.89 17.23
C PRO A 377 -6.41 21.01 16.75
N ARG A 378 -6.93 20.12 17.60
CA ARG A 378 -8.22 19.43 17.39
C ARG A 378 -9.24 20.42 16.85
N THR A 379 -9.73 20.22 15.63
CA THR A 379 -10.90 20.95 15.14
C THR A 379 -12.18 20.19 15.44
N ASP A 380 -13.20 20.92 15.91
CA ASP A 380 -14.60 20.51 15.83
C ASP A 380 -15.00 20.33 14.35
N ILE A 381 -14.78 19.13 13.81
CA ILE A 381 -15.45 18.66 12.59
C ILE A 381 -16.72 17.92 13.05
N SER A 382 -17.58 18.64 13.78
CA SER A 382 -18.79 18.10 14.41
C SER A 382 -19.85 17.65 13.40
N ASP A 383 -19.75 18.09 12.14
CA ASP A 383 -20.86 17.98 11.17
C ASP A 383 -20.57 17.06 9.97
N ASP A 384 -19.34 16.56 9.82
CA ASP A 384 -19.04 15.56 8.78
C ASP A 384 -19.38 14.15 9.29
N LYS A 385 -20.43 13.56 8.71
CA LYS A 385 -20.90 12.19 9.01
C LYS A 385 -19.87 11.09 8.71
N SER A 386 -18.74 11.43 8.07
CA SER A 386 -17.58 10.55 7.78
C SER A 386 -16.37 10.77 8.71
N HIS A 387 -16.45 11.73 9.63
CA HIS A 387 -15.43 12.01 10.64
C HIS A 387 -15.70 11.20 11.93
N LYS A 388 -14.67 10.56 12.51
CA LYS A 388 -14.77 9.85 13.79
C LYS A 388 -13.86 10.44 14.84
N HIS A 389 -14.46 10.95 15.91
CA HIS A 389 -13.78 11.40 17.12
C HIS A 389 -12.81 10.32 17.68
N LEU A 390 -11.60 10.71 18.08
CA LEU A 390 -10.46 9.87 18.54
C LEU A 390 -9.76 8.98 17.50
N VAL A 391 -10.32 8.81 16.30
CA VAL A 391 -9.65 8.15 15.16
C VAL A 391 -9.20 9.20 14.13
N HIS A 392 -9.85 10.37 14.08
CA HIS A 392 -9.60 11.47 13.14
C HIS A 392 -9.12 12.75 13.83
N ASP A 393 -8.73 12.69 15.11
CA ASP A 393 -8.39 13.86 15.93
C ASP A 393 -7.09 14.59 15.51
N MET A 394 -6.60 14.37 14.30
CA MET A 394 -5.46 15.11 13.71
C MET A 394 -5.80 15.78 12.37
N THR A 395 -7.04 15.70 11.87
CA THR A 395 -7.44 16.45 10.66
C THR A 395 -7.88 17.84 11.07
N ASN A 396 -7.00 18.83 10.92
CA ASN A 396 -7.25 20.19 11.38
C ASN A 396 -7.65 21.12 10.25
N LYS A 397 -8.33 22.22 10.59
CA LYS A 397 -8.41 23.40 9.72
C LYS A 397 -7.00 23.96 9.58
N ILE A 398 -6.50 23.78 8.38
CA ILE A 398 -5.33 24.43 7.83
C ILE A 398 -5.66 25.92 7.75
N ASP A 399 -4.96 26.76 8.53
CA ASP A 399 -5.05 28.21 8.35
C ASP A 399 -4.45 28.57 6.98
N VAL A 400 -5.29 29.03 6.06
CA VAL A 400 -5.02 29.02 4.61
C VAL A 400 -3.81 29.88 4.21
N PRO A 401 -3.56 31.08 4.76
CA PRO A 401 -2.41 31.91 4.37
C PRO A 401 -1.06 31.34 4.81
N LEU A 402 -1.00 30.66 5.95
CA LEU A 402 0.23 30.14 6.57
C LEU A 402 0.63 28.75 6.06
N ASN A 403 -0.22 28.11 5.25
CA ASN A 403 -0.10 26.70 4.86
C ASN A 403 -0.05 26.45 3.35
N GLN A 404 0.12 27.47 2.53
CA GLN A 404 0.17 27.27 1.08
C GLN A 404 1.28 26.27 0.69
N MET A 405 2.46 26.34 1.32
CA MET A 405 3.56 25.40 1.07
C MET A 405 3.21 23.95 1.48
N PHE A 406 2.43 23.77 2.56
CA PHE A 406 1.92 22.46 2.95
C PHE A 406 0.97 21.90 1.89
N LEU A 407 0.00 22.72 1.46
CA LEU A 407 -0.97 22.33 0.43
C LEU A 407 -0.28 22.02 -0.89
N ASP A 408 0.71 22.84 -1.28
CA ASP A 408 1.53 22.58 -2.46
C ASP A 408 2.28 21.25 -2.32
N ALA A 409 2.87 20.97 -1.15
CA ALA A 409 3.57 19.71 -0.89
C ALA A 409 2.61 18.50 -0.93
N VAL A 410 1.40 18.62 -0.37
CA VAL A 410 0.36 17.59 -0.46
C VAL A 410 -0.05 17.34 -1.91
N ASN A 411 -0.22 18.41 -2.71
CA ASN A 411 -0.58 18.33 -4.12
C ASN A 411 0.55 17.73 -4.97
N ALA A 412 1.80 18.05 -4.63
CA ALA A 412 3.01 17.51 -5.24
C ALA A 412 3.31 16.06 -4.83
N TYR A 413 2.72 15.57 -3.74
CA TYR A 413 2.99 14.23 -3.22
C TYR A 413 2.50 13.14 -4.18
N ASN A 414 3.44 12.42 -4.76
CA ASN A 414 3.21 11.29 -5.65
C ASN A 414 4.11 10.12 -5.23
N GLY A 415 3.66 8.90 -5.48
CA GLY A 415 4.42 7.69 -5.14
C GLY A 415 5.67 7.53 -6.02
N GLY A 416 6.27 6.33 -6.00
CA GLY A 416 7.33 5.96 -6.94
C GLY A 416 6.92 6.11 -8.40
N TYR A 417 7.89 6.28 -9.29
CA TYR A 417 7.67 6.24 -10.73
C TYR A 417 7.34 4.79 -11.13
N ASN A 418 6.15 4.53 -11.65
CA ASN A 418 5.76 3.19 -12.08
C ASN A 418 5.21 3.31 -13.50
N LEU A 419 6.00 2.90 -14.49
CA LEU A 419 5.63 3.02 -15.89
C LEU A 419 6.24 1.89 -16.73
N VAL A 420 5.46 1.31 -17.63
CA VAL A 420 5.98 0.47 -18.71
C VAL A 420 6.31 1.38 -19.90
N GLN A 421 7.52 1.27 -20.43
CA GLN A 421 7.92 1.98 -21.64
C GLN A 421 7.61 1.09 -22.83
N ASP A 422 8.44 0.10 -23.12
CA ASP A 422 8.20 -0.79 -24.26
C ASP A 422 7.42 -2.04 -23.84
N THR A 423 6.24 -2.25 -24.42
CA THR A 423 5.29 -3.28 -23.95
C THR A 423 5.07 -4.39 -24.98
N GLY A 424 5.03 -5.64 -24.53
CA GLY A 424 4.72 -6.82 -25.35
C GLY A 424 5.66 -8.00 -25.11
N ILE A 425 5.86 -8.84 -26.12
CA ILE A 425 6.69 -10.05 -26.01
C ILE A 425 8.07 -9.80 -26.62
N ILE A 426 9.07 -9.70 -25.74
CA ILE A 426 10.47 -9.42 -26.07
C ILE A 426 11.16 -10.74 -26.49
N PRO A 427 11.88 -10.78 -27.62
CA PRO A 427 12.35 -12.04 -28.21
C PRO A 427 13.53 -12.62 -27.44
N LYS A 428 13.83 -13.91 -27.66
CA LYS A 428 15.11 -14.51 -27.25
C LYS A 428 16.31 -13.85 -27.95
N GLY A 429 17.50 -13.89 -27.34
CA GLY A 429 18.75 -13.45 -27.99
C GLY A 429 19.25 -12.06 -27.60
N GLY A 430 18.89 -11.61 -26.40
CA GLY A 430 19.48 -10.48 -25.70
C GLY A 430 19.12 -10.59 -24.22
N GLU A 431 19.92 -10.00 -23.36
CA GLU A 431 19.73 -10.07 -21.92
C GLU A 431 18.64 -9.09 -21.48
N LYS A 432 17.68 -9.58 -20.69
CA LYS A 432 16.77 -8.76 -19.90
C LYS A 432 17.24 -8.83 -18.47
N ARG A 433 17.42 -7.67 -17.84
CA ARG A 433 17.94 -7.62 -16.48
C ARG A 433 17.28 -6.55 -15.65
N ASP A 434 16.87 -6.96 -14.45
CA ASP A 434 16.28 -6.08 -13.43
C ASP A 434 17.39 -5.46 -12.57
N TRP A 435 17.38 -4.14 -12.50
CA TRP A 435 18.32 -3.34 -11.72
C TRP A 435 17.56 -2.59 -10.64
N ASP A 436 17.98 -2.71 -9.39
CA ASP A 436 17.43 -1.94 -8.29
C ASP A 436 18.50 -1.00 -7.72
N ILE A 437 18.08 0.19 -7.31
CA ILE A 437 18.82 1.01 -6.35
C ILE A 437 18.92 0.23 -5.02
N SER A 438 20.11 0.24 -4.41
CA SER A 438 20.31 -0.39 -3.11
C SER A 438 19.56 0.36 -2.01
N SER A 439 18.55 -0.24 -1.40
CA SER A 439 17.85 0.38 -0.26
C SER A 439 17.34 1.81 -0.54
N ALA A 440 16.70 2.02 -1.69
CA ALA A 440 16.40 3.35 -2.24
C ALA A 440 15.75 4.37 -1.29
N TYR A 441 14.78 3.95 -0.47
CA TYR A 441 14.16 4.84 0.52
C TYR A 441 15.07 5.14 1.72
N SER A 442 16.02 4.26 2.03
CA SER A 442 17.06 4.51 3.03
C SER A 442 18.07 5.52 2.50
N GLU A 443 18.60 5.30 1.28
CA GLU A 443 19.50 6.25 0.61
C GLU A 443 18.85 7.64 0.53
N ALA A 444 17.57 7.70 0.14
CA ALA A 444 16.85 8.96 0.08
C ALA A 444 16.82 9.69 1.43
N GLY A 445 16.55 8.99 2.54
CA GLY A 445 16.49 9.63 3.86
C GLY A 445 17.82 10.19 4.35
N HIS A 446 18.95 9.58 3.96
CA HIS A 446 20.29 10.11 4.24
C HIS A 446 20.58 11.44 3.51
N LEU A 447 19.74 11.79 2.54
CA LEU A 447 19.87 13.00 1.72
C LEU A 447 18.75 14.01 1.99
N ILE A 448 17.85 13.72 2.94
CA ILE A 448 16.82 14.68 3.36
C ILE A 448 17.38 15.55 4.48
N PRO A 449 17.52 16.86 4.29
CA PRO A 449 17.99 17.75 5.34
C PRO A 449 16.96 17.88 6.47
N ASP A 450 17.43 18.14 7.70
CA ASP A 450 16.53 18.54 8.78
C ASP A 450 15.92 19.91 8.45
N ILE A 451 14.63 20.07 8.75
CA ILE A 451 13.86 21.26 8.35
C ILE A 451 13.38 22.04 9.57
N ALA A 452 13.33 23.35 9.42
CA ALA A 452 13.07 24.29 10.51
C ALA A 452 11.58 24.30 10.92
N PRO A 453 11.27 24.81 12.13
CA PRO A 453 9.90 24.93 12.62
C PRO A 453 8.92 25.56 11.66
N GLY A 454 7.77 24.92 11.51
CA GLY A 454 6.59 25.50 10.86
C GLY A 454 5.67 26.22 11.86
N LEU A 455 6.19 27.26 12.48
CA LEU A 455 5.34 28.41 12.75
C LEU A 455 5.17 29.16 11.41
N GLY A 456 4.27 28.64 10.57
CA GLY A 456 4.02 29.14 9.22
C GLY A 456 5.28 29.19 8.39
N SER A 457 5.76 28.03 7.90
CA SER A 457 6.93 27.85 7.02
C SER A 457 7.61 29.19 6.72
N ALA A 458 8.56 29.62 7.56
CA ALA A 458 9.28 30.86 7.29
C ALA A 458 9.93 30.65 5.93
N LYS A 459 9.25 31.12 4.87
CA LYS A 459 9.65 30.93 3.49
C LYS A 459 11.04 31.51 3.46
N PHE A 460 12.06 30.66 3.38
CA PHE A 460 13.42 31.17 3.38
C PHE A 460 13.61 32.05 2.15
N LYS A 461 13.04 31.56 1.04
CA LYS A 461 13.02 32.25 -0.23
C LYS A 461 11.86 31.77 -1.06
N GLU A 462 11.21 32.70 -1.74
CA GLU A 462 10.21 32.42 -2.75
C GLU A 462 10.58 33.13 -4.04
N PHE A 463 10.31 32.47 -5.15
CA PHE A 463 10.53 33.00 -6.49
C PHE A 463 9.23 32.94 -7.28
N HIS A 464 9.00 33.92 -8.12
CA HIS A 464 7.81 34.04 -8.96
C HIS A 464 8.20 34.29 -10.40
N ASN A 465 7.44 33.69 -11.33
CA ASN A 465 7.52 33.94 -12.77
C ASN A 465 8.96 33.95 -13.31
N LEU A 466 9.77 32.96 -12.92
CA LEU A 466 11.12 32.84 -13.45
C LEU A 466 11.07 32.23 -14.85
N PRO A 467 11.66 32.92 -15.85
CA PRO A 467 11.73 32.40 -17.21
C PRO A 467 12.69 31.21 -17.30
N ILE A 468 12.53 30.40 -18.35
CA ILE A 468 13.30 29.17 -18.61
C ILE A 468 14.81 29.39 -18.52
N SER A 469 15.31 30.52 -19.04
CA SER A 469 16.74 30.86 -19.04
C SER A 469 17.34 31.07 -17.64
N ARG A 470 16.50 31.31 -16.63
CA ARG A 470 16.91 31.65 -15.25
C ARG A 470 16.79 30.47 -14.28
N PHE A 471 16.24 29.33 -14.69
CA PHE A 471 16.15 28.16 -13.80
C PHE A 471 17.54 27.67 -13.33
N GLY A 472 18.55 27.74 -14.21
CA GLY A 472 19.94 27.41 -13.88
C GLY A 472 20.54 28.29 -12.77
N ASP A 473 20.03 29.50 -12.55
CA ASP A 473 20.47 30.36 -11.44
C ASP A 473 19.96 29.84 -10.09
N ILE A 474 18.78 29.22 -10.08
CA ILE A 474 18.27 28.52 -8.90
C ILE A 474 19.12 27.29 -8.60
N VAL A 475 19.46 26.51 -9.63
CA VAL A 475 20.36 25.35 -9.50
C VAL A 475 21.67 25.75 -8.82
N LYS A 476 22.37 26.75 -9.35
CA LYS A 476 23.61 27.29 -8.77
C LYS A 476 23.45 27.81 -7.36
N ALA A 477 22.30 28.43 -7.05
CA ALA A 477 22.02 28.90 -5.69
C ALA A 477 21.82 27.73 -4.71
N THR A 478 21.13 26.67 -5.13
CA THR A 478 20.87 25.49 -4.30
C THR A 478 22.12 24.64 -4.08
N GLU A 479 23.09 24.61 -5.00
CA GLU A 479 24.39 23.95 -4.81
C GLU A 479 25.15 24.47 -3.57
N LYS A 480 24.98 25.74 -3.21
CA LYS A 480 25.58 26.32 -2.00
C LYS A 480 24.92 25.80 -0.71
N MET A 481 23.71 25.25 -0.83
CA MET A 481 22.93 24.61 0.23
C MET A 481 23.10 23.09 0.14
N ASN A 482 22.12 22.38 -0.41
CA ASN A 482 22.07 20.91 -0.52
C ASN A 482 21.90 20.43 -1.98
N GLY A 483 22.12 21.31 -2.96
CA GLY A 483 21.97 21.01 -4.39
C GLY A 483 20.57 20.48 -4.73
N PRO A 484 20.45 19.36 -5.45
CA PRO A 484 19.15 18.76 -5.82
C PRO A 484 18.32 18.32 -4.62
N TYR A 485 18.92 18.18 -3.44
CA TYR A 485 18.26 17.77 -2.19
C TYR A 485 17.70 18.93 -1.37
N THR A 486 17.82 20.15 -1.89
CA THR A 486 17.24 21.33 -1.24
C THR A 486 15.72 21.21 -1.22
N VAL A 487 15.14 21.09 -0.02
CA VAL A 487 13.70 20.87 0.16
C VAL A 487 12.93 22.13 -0.23
N GLY A 488 12.09 21.98 -1.25
CA GLY A 488 11.25 23.05 -1.79
C GLY A 488 10.12 22.49 -2.65
N VAL A 489 9.08 23.29 -2.84
CA VAL A 489 7.92 22.93 -3.66
C VAL A 489 7.51 24.13 -4.51
N GLY A 490 7.08 23.87 -5.74
CA GLY A 490 6.73 24.91 -6.68
C GLY A 490 5.68 24.48 -7.70
N ILE A 491 5.27 25.44 -8.51
CA ILE A 491 4.37 25.28 -9.65
C ILE A 491 5.16 25.60 -10.92
N PHE A 492 5.20 24.64 -11.84
CA PHE A 492 6.07 24.69 -13.01
C PHE A 492 5.33 24.39 -14.30
N ASP A 493 5.87 24.89 -15.41
CA ASP A 493 5.68 24.27 -16.71
C ASP A 493 6.96 23.53 -17.08
N ILE A 494 6.83 22.28 -17.54
CA ILE A 494 7.94 21.42 -17.92
C ILE A 494 7.72 20.96 -19.36
N GLU A 495 8.73 21.13 -20.20
CA GLU A 495 8.77 20.59 -21.57
C GLU A 495 10.07 19.82 -21.81
N TYR A 496 9.97 18.49 -21.87
CA TYR A 496 11.09 17.64 -22.27
C TYR A 496 11.38 17.75 -23.78
N PRO A 497 12.65 17.53 -24.21
CA PRO A 497 13.02 17.48 -25.62
C PRO A 497 12.13 16.51 -26.42
N LYS A 498 11.85 16.85 -27.68
CA LYS A 498 10.94 16.05 -28.53
C LYS A 498 11.46 14.63 -28.78
N ASP A 499 12.77 14.49 -28.79
CA ASP A 499 13.57 13.28 -29.00
C ASP A 499 14.07 12.65 -27.69
N TYR A 500 13.57 13.10 -26.53
CA TYR A 500 13.94 12.52 -25.25
C TYR A 500 13.46 11.07 -25.13
N LYS A 501 14.40 10.13 -24.97
CA LYS A 501 14.14 8.69 -24.86
C LYS A 501 14.11 8.17 -23.41
N GLY A 502 14.37 9.04 -22.44
CA GLY A 502 14.47 8.66 -21.02
C GLY A 502 13.13 8.61 -20.31
N PHE A 503 13.19 8.37 -19.01
CA PHE A 503 12.00 8.37 -18.18
C PHE A 503 11.50 9.81 -17.98
N VAL A 504 10.26 10.08 -18.40
CA VAL A 504 9.57 11.32 -18.04
C VAL A 504 9.06 11.16 -16.61
N ILE A 505 9.81 11.66 -15.64
CA ILE A 505 9.56 11.39 -14.22
C ILE A 505 8.63 12.39 -13.53
N THR A 506 8.22 13.47 -14.20
CA THR A 506 7.38 14.53 -13.61
C THR A 506 5.89 14.15 -13.64
N PRO A 507 5.28 13.79 -12.49
CA PRO A 507 3.91 13.35 -12.47
C PRO A 507 2.93 14.52 -12.52
N LYS A 508 1.82 14.35 -13.25
CA LYS A 508 0.62 15.16 -13.12
C LYS A 508 -0.57 14.28 -12.77
N ASN A 509 -1.28 14.62 -11.70
CA ASN A 509 -2.44 13.87 -11.24
C ASN A 509 -3.65 14.16 -12.14
N VAL A 510 -4.20 13.12 -12.78
CA VAL A 510 -5.44 13.17 -13.54
C VAL A 510 -6.41 12.11 -13.03
N ALA A 511 -7.64 12.06 -13.57
CA ALA A 511 -8.59 11.01 -13.24
C ALA A 511 -7.98 9.61 -13.52
N GLY A 512 -7.89 8.76 -12.49
CA GLY A 512 -7.29 7.42 -12.58
C GLY A 512 -5.84 7.30 -12.12
N GLY A 513 -5.18 8.39 -11.69
CA GLY A 513 -3.85 8.36 -11.07
C GLY A 513 -2.83 9.32 -11.69
N PRO A 514 -1.57 9.30 -11.23
CA PRO A 514 -0.50 10.11 -11.82
C PRO A 514 -0.20 9.64 -13.25
N ARG A 515 0.04 10.62 -14.13
CA ARG A 515 0.47 10.43 -15.52
C ARG A 515 1.71 11.26 -15.80
N TYR A 516 2.44 10.86 -16.83
CA TYR A 516 3.73 11.42 -17.21
C TYR A 516 3.64 11.91 -18.65
N PHE A 517 3.69 13.23 -18.83
CA PHE A 517 3.56 13.88 -20.13
C PHE A 517 4.85 14.60 -20.49
N ARG A 518 5.19 14.61 -21.77
CA ARG A 518 6.36 15.34 -22.28
C ARG A 518 6.23 16.84 -22.03
N LYS A 519 5.02 17.39 -22.14
CA LYS A 519 4.68 18.77 -21.78
C LYS A 519 3.59 18.81 -20.72
N ILE A 520 3.85 19.54 -19.65
CA ILE A 520 2.90 19.79 -18.56
C ILE A 520 2.92 21.27 -18.20
N HIS A 521 1.74 21.82 -17.95
CA HIS A 521 1.56 23.20 -17.51
C HIS A 521 0.97 23.25 -16.10
N GLN A 522 1.42 24.25 -15.33
CA GLN A 522 1.01 24.59 -13.98
C GLN A 522 0.93 23.37 -13.05
N VAL A 523 1.95 22.52 -13.10
CA VAL A 523 2.03 21.32 -12.25
C VAL A 523 2.72 21.65 -10.94
N THR A 524 2.16 21.17 -9.82
CA THR A 524 2.82 21.28 -8.52
C THR A 524 3.82 20.15 -8.35
N LEU A 525 5.10 20.48 -8.15
CA LEU A 525 6.20 19.50 -8.04
C LEU A 525 7.15 19.87 -6.89
N PRO A 526 7.84 18.88 -6.27
CA PRO A 526 9.02 19.18 -5.49
C PRO A 526 10.12 19.77 -6.39
N TYR A 527 10.96 20.64 -5.81
CA TYR A 527 12.11 21.21 -6.52
C TYR A 527 12.99 20.12 -7.17
N THR A 528 13.22 19.01 -6.47
CA THR A 528 14.03 17.89 -6.95
C THR A 528 13.50 17.28 -8.24
N ASP A 529 12.17 17.18 -8.45
CA ASP A 529 11.62 16.68 -9.72
C ASP A 529 11.83 17.70 -10.86
N ALA A 530 11.68 18.99 -10.58
CA ALA A 530 11.95 20.06 -11.55
C ALA A 530 13.44 20.13 -11.93
N TYR A 531 14.34 19.99 -10.94
CA TYR A 531 15.77 19.82 -11.16
C TYR A 531 16.06 18.59 -12.03
N THR A 532 15.44 17.46 -11.71
CA THR A 532 15.64 16.20 -12.45
C THR A 532 15.19 16.33 -13.91
N ALA A 533 14.08 17.02 -14.17
CA ALA A 533 13.67 17.34 -15.53
C ALA A 533 14.69 18.26 -16.24
N TRP A 534 15.18 19.28 -15.55
CA TRP A 534 16.17 20.23 -16.11
C TRP A 534 17.49 19.55 -16.50
N ILE A 535 18.04 18.66 -15.68
CA ILE A 535 19.26 17.90 -16.04
C ILE A 535 19.03 16.94 -17.22
N CYS A 536 17.77 16.55 -17.46
CA CYS A 536 17.38 15.79 -18.65
C CYS A 536 17.19 16.67 -19.90
N GLY A 537 17.54 17.95 -19.83
CA GLY A 537 17.41 18.91 -20.92
C GLY A 537 16.02 19.52 -21.07
N ALA A 538 15.11 19.32 -20.11
CA ALA A 538 13.77 19.92 -20.16
C ALA A 538 13.83 21.44 -19.95
N LYS A 539 12.96 22.16 -20.65
CA LYS A 539 12.67 23.56 -20.38
C LYS A 539 11.79 23.65 -19.14
N VAL A 540 12.21 24.45 -18.16
CA VAL A 540 11.51 24.62 -16.88
C VAL A 540 11.14 26.07 -16.67
N PHE A 541 9.86 26.40 -16.76
CA PHE A 541 9.34 27.70 -16.36
C PHE A 541 8.78 27.61 -14.95
N THR A 542 9.10 28.59 -14.09
CA THR A 542 8.68 28.56 -12.69
C THR A 542 7.64 29.64 -12.45
N HIS A 543 6.37 29.26 -12.26
CA HIS A 543 5.33 30.19 -11.82
C HIS A 543 5.56 30.62 -10.38
N ARG A 544 5.87 29.64 -9.52
CA ARG A 544 6.18 29.85 -8.10
C ARG A 544 7.10 28.76 -7.60
N LEU A 545 8.07 29.08 -6.75
CA LEU A 545 8.90 28.10 -6.07
C LEU A 545 9.26 28.63 -4.68
N SER A 546 8.94 27.84 -3.66
CA SER A 546 9.17 28.17 -2.26
C SER A 546 10.13 27.16 -1.64
N PHE A 547 11.16 27.65 -0.94
CA PHE A 547 12.10 26.82 -0.19
C PHE A 547 11.85 26.95 1.32
N VAL A 548 11.86 25.82 2.01
CA VAL A 548 11.81 25.79 3.48
C VAL A 548 13.21 26.04 4.02
N LYS A 549 13.29 26.70 5.17
CA LYS A 549 14.54 26.78 5.90
C LYS A 549 14.96 25.40 6.37
N GLN A 550 16.22 25.05 6.13
CA GLN A 550 16.72 23.70 6.28
C GLN A 550 18.20 23.72 6.65
N ALA A 551 18.65 22.68 7.35
CA ALA A 551 20.05 22.47 7.63
C ALA A 551 20.83 22.22 6.34
N LYS A 552 22.10 22.63 6.35
CA LYS A 552 23.05 22.21 5.33
C LYS A 552 23.59 20.83 5.71
N ILE A 553 23.45 19.86 4.83
CA ILE A 553 24.03 18.52 4.99
C ILE A 553 25.54 18.67 4.82
N ARG A 554 26.30 18.16 5.79
CA ARG A 554 27.76 18.06 5.64
C ARG A 554 28.08 16.81 4.82
N PRO A 555 28.81 16.95 3.69
CA PRO A 555 29.16 15.80 2.87
C PRO A 555 29.89 14.73 3.70
N GLY A 556 29.51 13.48 3.49
CA GLY A 556 30.09 12.33 4.16
C GLY A 556 29.73 12.15 5.64
N THR A 557 28.87 12.99 6.22
CA THR A 557 28.35 12.81 7.59
C THR A 557 26.81 12.86 7.63
N LEU A 558 26.21 12.52 8.77
CA LEU A 558 24.77 12.73 9.00
C LEU A 558 24.46 14.13 9.57
N ASP A 559 25.45 15.02 9.71
CA ASP A 559 25.21 16.35 10.25
C ASP A 559 24.30 17.15 9.31
N GLY A 560 23.15 17.59 9.84
CA GLY A 560 22.14 18.31 9.08
C GLY A 560 21.16 17.42 8.32
N VAL A 561 21.27 16.09 8.44
CA VAL A 561 20.29 15.12 7.92
C VAL A 561 19.08 15.05 8.86
N SER A 562 17.91 14.76 8.31
CA SER A 562 16.67 14.59 9.05
C SER A 562 16.72 13.38 9.99
N GLN A 563 15.94 13.41 11.08
CA GLN A 563 15.86 12.32 12.05
C GLN A 563 15.44 10.98 11.44
N GLU A 564 14.60 11.00 10.41
CA GLU A 564 14.22 9.80 9.66
C GLU A 564 15.42 9.14 8.98
N GLY A 565 16.35 9.94 8.44
CA GLY A 565 17.62 9.45 7.87
C GLY A 565 18.54 8.86 8.94
N HIS A 566 18.67 9.49 10.10
CA HIS A 566 19.42 8.94 11.24
C HIS A 566 18.85 7.60 11.71
N ILE A 567 17.53 7.49 11.84
CA ILE A 567 16.87 6.23 12.19
C ILE A 567 17.10 5.17 11.10
N GLN A 568 17.02 5.53 9.82
CA GLN A 568 17.32 4.59 8.75
C GLN A 568 18.76 4.07 8.80
N ASP A 569 19.76 4.94 9.03
CA ASP A 569 21.16 4.55 9.22
C ASP A 569 21.34 3.55 10.38
N ILE A 570 20.80 3.90 11.55
CA ILE A 570 20.94 3.08 12.77
C ILE A 570 20.33 1.69 12.54
N PHE A 571 19.13 1.61 11.96
CA PHE A 571 18.46 0.34 11.75
C PHE A 571 19.04 -0.46 10.58
N GLN A 572 19.64 0.21 9.58
CA GLN A 572 20.43 -0.43 8.53
C GLN A 572 21.69 -1.09 9.12
N LYS A 573 22.43 -0.38 9.99
CA LYS A 573 23.60 -0.93 10.71
C LYS A 573 23.23 -2.06 11.67
N ARG A 574 22.06 -1.99 12.32
CA ARG A 574 21.53 -3.12 13.12
C ARG A 574 21.28 -4.34 12.24
N ARG A 575 20.69 -4.12 11.07
CA ARG A 575 20.38 -5.17 10.10
C ARG A 575 21.64 -5.93 9.65
N GLU A 576 22.74 -5.22 9.41
CA GLU A 576 24.03 -5.80 9.01
C GLU A 576 24.66 -6.69 10.09
N LYS A 577 24.29 -6.48 11.36
CA LYS A 577 24.72 -7.33 12.49
C LYS A 577 23.81 -8.54 12.71
N CYS A 578 22.63 -8.57 12.10
CA CYS A 578 21.68 -9.66 12.23
C CYS A 578 22.02 -10.79 11.25
N VAL A 579 21.68 -12.03 11.62
CA VAL A 579 21.70 -13.15 10.67
C VAL A 579 20.65 -12.89 9.60
N HIS A 580 21.05 -12.98 8.31
CA HIS A 580 20.14 -12.68 7.21
C HIS A 580 18.89 -13.59 7.26
N GLY A 581 17.72 -12.98 7.15
CA GLY A 581 16.42 -13.66 7.21
C GLY A 581 15.87 -13.88 8.61
N SER A 582 16.61 -13.56 9.68
CA SER A 582 16.12 -13.65 11.06
C SER A 582 14.93 -12.71 11.32
N PRO A 583 14.13 -12.95 12.38
CA PRO A 583 13.09 -12.03 12.82
C PRO A 583 13.58 -10.58 12.97
N GLU A 584 14.76 -10.40 13.56
CA GLU A 584 15.39 -9.09 13.78
C GLU A 584 15.83 -8.45 12.47
N ASP A 585 16.45 -9.19 11.54
CA ASP A 585 16.78 -8.68 10.20
C ASP A 585 15.52 -8.17 9.50
N LYS A 586 14.45 -8.99 9.49
CA LYS A 586 13.17 -8.60 8.89
C LYS A 586 12.54 -7.41 9.61
N MET A 587 12.61 -7.32 10.93
CA MET A 587 12.04 -6.20 11.69
C MET A 587 12.78 -4.90 11.42
N ASN A 588 14.12 -4.91 11.50
CA ASN A 588 14.96 -3.75 11.21
C ASN A 588 14.76 -3.28 9.76
N LYS A 589 14.71 -4.20 8.79
CA LYS A 589 14.39 -3.89 7.39
C LYS A 589 13.02 -3.20 7.25
N ASN A 590 12.02 -3.62 8.01
CA ASN A 590 10.71 -2.97 7.97
C ASN A 590 10.72 -1.58 8.59
N VAL A 591 11.48 -1.35 9.67
CA VAL A 591 11.65 0.01 10.23
C VAL A 591 12.24 0.93 9.17
N VAL A 592 13.34 0.52 8.53
CA VAL A 592 14.02 1.29 7.46
C VAL A 592 13.04 1.66 6.33
N ASN A 593 12.24 0.69 5.86
CA ASN A 593 11.30 0.90 4.75
C ASN A 593 10.05 1.71 5.15
N GLN A 594 9.61 1.64 6.41
CA GLN A 594 8.39 2.31 6.85
C GLN A 594 8.59 3.76 7.27
N CYS A 595 9.82 4.25 7.50
CA CYS A 595 10.09 5.66 7.80
C CYS A 595 9.39 6.59 6.80
N TYR A 596 9.57 6.36 5.49
CA TYR A 596 8.85 7.07 4.43
C TYR A 596 7.32 6.96 4.60
N GLY A 597 6.80 5.74 4.70
CA GLY A 597 5.36 5.48 4.71
C GLY A 597 4.63 6.20 5.84
N VAL A 598 5.26 6.30 7.01
CA VAL A 598 4.70 6.95 8.20
C VAL A 598 4.74 8.49 8.08
N THR A 599 5.77 9.07 7.45
CA THR A 599 5.78 10.53 7.16
C THR A 599 4.72 10.96 6.14
N ALA A 600 4.27 10.03 5.30
CA ALA A 600 3.23 10.26 4.30
C ALA A 600 1.82 9.87 4.76
N GLU A 601 1.68 9.32 5.97
CA GLU A 601 0.41 8.77 6.45
C GLU A 601 -0.66 9.86 6.54
N GLY A 602 -1.83 9.59 5.96
CA GLY A 602 -2.98 10.49 5.91
C GLY A 602 -2.91 11.66 4.91
N LEU A 603 -1.79 11.88 4.19
CA LEU A 603 -1.65 13.02 3.26
C LEU A 603 -2.63 12.99 2.08
N LYS A 604 -2.84 11.82 1.48
CA LYS A 604 -3.90 11.63 0.47
C LYS A 604 -5.16 11.19 1.18
N LYS A 605 -6.32 11.64 0.68
CA LYS A 605 -7.67 11.17 1.07
C LYS A 605 -7.84 9.68 0.75
N LYS A 606 -7.08 8.82 1.42
CA LYS A 606 -7.27 7.38 1.43
C LYS A 606 -8.36 7.14 2.45
N THR A 607 -9.48 6.65 1.95
CA THR A 607 -10.53 6.13 2.79
C THR A 607 -10.20 4.67 3.08
N SER A 608 -10.10 4.34 4.36
CA SER A 608 -10.24 2.97 4.82
C SER A 608 -11.71 2.74 5.11
N PRO A 609 -12.30 1.58 4.79
CA PRO A 609 -13.64 1.27 5.28
C PRO A 609 -13.64 1.35 6.80
N ASP A 610 -14.61 2.03 7.40
CA ASP A 610 -14.88 1.84 8.82
C ASP A 610 -15.55 0.51 8.96
N TYR A 611 -14.74 -0.46 9.31
CA TYR A 611 -15.21 -1.80 9.53
C TYR A 611 -16.12 -1.91 10.79
N ASN A 612 -16.42 -0.82 11.50
CA ASN A 612 -17.46 -0.80 12.53
C ASN A 612 -18.83 -0.34 12.05
N ASN A 613 -18.94 0.53 11.04
CA ASN A 613 -20.21 1.09 10.60
C ASN A 613 -20.41 1.05 9.07
N GLY A 614 -19.50 0.42 8.34
CA GLY A 614 -19.50 0.30 6.89
C GLY A 614 -19.14 1.58 6.11
N ARG A 615 -18.96 2.72 6.79
CA ARG A 615 -18.68 4.00 6.12
C ARG A 615 -17.19 4.20 5.89
N PRO A 616 -16.75 4.72 4.74
CA PRO A 616 -15.35 5.10 4.58
C PRO A 616 -14.94 6.13 5.64
N TYR A 617 -13.75 5.96 6.21
CA TYR A 617 -13.12 6.89 7.13
C TYR A 617 -11.74 7.28 6.60
N TYR A 618 -11.36 8.55 6.76
CA TYR A 618 -10.04 9.03 6.39
C TYR A 618 -8.94 8.43 7.28
N VAL A 619 -7.89 7.90 6.66
CA VAL A 619 -6.68 7.51 7.42
C VAL A 619 -6.09 8.77 8.06
N PRO A 620 -5.93 8.81 9.40
CA PRO A 620 -5.41 9.99 10.08
C PRO A 620 -3.91 10.20 9.79
N PHE A 621 -3.42 11.39 10.10
CA PHE A 621 -1.99 11.64 10.16
C PHE A 621 -1.34 10.81 11.29
N SER A 622 -0.11 10.35 11.05
CA SER A 622 0.73 9.78 12.09
C SER A 622 1.34 10.89 12.95
N ARG A 623 2.01 10.51 14.05
CA ARG A 623 2.75 11.48 14.87
C ARG A 623 3.80 12.26 14.08
N ILE A 624 4.32 11.73 12.98
CA ILE A 624 5.44 12.30 12.24
C ILE A 624 5.07 12.67 10.79
N THR A 625 3.78 12.75 10.47
CA THR A 625 3.35 13.14 9.12
C THR A 625 3.92 14.50 8.74
N ASN A 626 4.63 14.58 7.62
CA ASN A 626 5.18 15.80 7.08
C ASN A 626 5.28 15.71 5.54
N PRO A 627 4.47 16.46 4.77
CA PRO A 627 4.43 16.33 3.32
C PRO A 627 5.73 16.78 2.65
N LEU A 628 6.47 17.73 3.21
CA LEU A 628 7.74 18.19 2.63
C LEU A 628 8.81 17.09 2.68
N LYS A 629 8.88 16.34 3.78
CA LYS A 629 9.75 15.16 3.86
C LYS A 629 9.24 14.02 2.97
N ALA A 630 7.92 13.77 2.98
CA ALA A 630 7.31 12.69 2.21
C ALA A 630 7.48 12.85 0.69
N ILE A 631 7.34 14.06 0.15
CA ILE A 631 7.62 14.31 -1.28
C ILE A 631 9.09 14.11 -1.60
N GLN A 632 9.98 14.51 -0.69
CA GLN A 632 11.42 14.45 -0.89
C GLN A 632 11.92 13.01 -0.99
N PHE A 633 11.45 12.09 -0.14
CA PHE A 633 11.76 10.65 -0.25
C PHE A 633 11.54 10.14 -1.68
N THR A 634 10.35 10.43 -2.24
CA THR A 634 9.98 9.92 -3.57
C THR A 634 10.69 10.63 -4.71
N ALA A 635 10.96 11.94 -4.58
CA ALA A 635 11.63 12.73 -5.61
C ALA A 635 13.10 12.38 -5.72
N ILE A 636 13.77 12.12 -4.58
CA ILE A 636 15.15 11.64 -4.56
C ILE A 636 15.26 10.28 -5.22
N THR A 637 14.36 9.33 -4.92
CA THR A 637 14.36 8.03 -5.59
C THR A 637 14.20 8.16 -7.11
N ARG A 638 13.34 9.07 -7.59
CA ARG A 638 13.19 9.35 -9.03
C ARG A 638 14.47 9.93 -9.64
N LEU A 639 15.16 10.84 -8.93
CA LEU A 639 16.46 11.36 -9.34
C LEU A 639 17.51 10.24 -9.43
N HIS A 640 17.60 9.36 -8.44
CA HIS A 640 18.58 8.25 -8.43
C HIS A 640 18.34 7.28 -9.59
N ILE A 641 17.07 7.00 -9.93
CA ILE A 641 16.72 6.20 -11.11
C ILE A 641 17.15 6.86 -12.42
N ILE A 642 17.01 8.19 -12.53
CA ILE A 642 17.52 8.93 -13.71
C ILE A 642 19.05 8.87 -13.77
N THR A 643 19.74 8.96 -12.63
CA THR A 643 21.19 8.79 -12.57
C THR A 643 21.60 7.39 -13.03
N LEU A 644 20.90 6.34 -12.58
CA LEU A 644 21.11 4.97 -13.02
C LEU A 644 20.90 4.81 -14.53
N GLN A 645 19.81 5.37 -15.07
CA GLN A 645 19.54 5.35 -16.50
C GLN A 645 20.67 6.00 -17.31
N ARG A 646 21.16 7.16 -16.87
CA ARG A 646 22.30 7.85 -17.50
C ARG A 646 23.59 7.05 -17.40
N ALA A 647 23.84 6.37 -16.28
CA ALA A 647 25.01 5.52 -16.11
C ALA A 647 24.98 4.31 -17.05
N ILE A 648 23.83 3.63 -17.12
CA ILE A 648 23.63 2.49 -18.04
C ILE A 648 23.84 2.92 -19.49
N TRP A 649 23.30 4.06 -19.92
CA TRP A 649 23.53 4.56 -21.29
C TRP A 649 24.96 5.03 -21.56
N LYS A 650 25.71 5.41 -20.53
CA LYS A 650 27.14 5.70 -20.69
C LYS A 650 27.94 4.42 -20.95
N VAL A 651 27.53 3.30 -20.35
CA VAL A 651 28.12 1.98 -20.58
C VAL A 651 27.69 1.43 -21.95
N ASP A 652 26.39 1.42 -22.23
CA ASP A 652 25.84 0.99 -23.52
C ASP A 652 24.69 1.92 -23.97
N PRO A 653 24.96 2.84 -24.92
CA PRO A 653 23.96 3.75 -25.49
C PRO A 653 22.81 3.05 -26.23
N SER A 654 22.97 1.77 -26.59
CA SER A 654 21.95 0.97 -27.27
C SER A 654 20.96 0.30 -26.32
N THR A 655 21.16 0.42 -25.00
CA THR A 655 20.28 -0.16 -23.99
C THR A 655 18.84 0.35 -24.12
N ILE A 656 17.89 -0.59 -24.13
CA ILE A 656 16.45 -0.33 -24.12
C ILE A 656 15.93 -0.46 -22.70
N PHE A 657 15.19 0.54 -22.22
CA PHE A 657 14.49 0.47 -20.93
C PHE A 657 13.06 -0.04 -21.15
N LEU A 658 12.75 -1.19 -20.57
CA LEU A 658 11.46 -1.87 -20.76
C LEU A 658 10.39 -1.35 -19.79
N ASN A 659 10.75 -1.15 -18.53
CA ASN A 659 9.85 -0.57 -17.52
C ASN A 659 10.63 0.00 -16.32
N ASN A 660 9.90 0.68 -15.45
CA ASN A 660 10.35 1.09 -14.13
C ASN A 660 9.29 0.80 -13.06
N VAL A 661 9.76 0.35 -11.89
CA VAL A 661 8.93 -0.01 -10.73
C VAL A 661 9.49 0.63 -9.47
N THR A 662 9.24 1.92 -9.31
CA THR A 662 9.61 2.74 -8.14
C THR A 662 11.11 2.99 -8.01
N ASP A 663 11.87 1.97 -7.65
CA ASP A 663 13.30 2.01 -7.33
C ASP A 663 14.12 1.02 -8.15
N GLY A 664 13.51 0.36 -9.13
CA GLY A 664 14.19 -0.47 -10.11
C GLY A 664 13.71 -0.28 -11.54
N CYS A 665 14.55 -0.67 -12.50
CA CYS A 665 14.25 -0.68 -13.91
C CYS A 665 14.65 -1.99 -14.58
N LEU A 666 13.81 -2.43 -15.52
CA LEU A 666 14.09 -3.55 -16.39
C LEU A 666 14.71 -3.04 -17.69
N THR A 667 15.85 -3.62 -18.06
CA THR A 667 16.55 -3.28 -19.31
C THR A 667 16.55 -4.46 -20.26
N TRP A 668 16.73 -4.18 -21.55
CA TRP A 668 17.14 -5.14 -22.56
C TRP A 668 18.42 -4.65 -23.26
N THR A 669 19.40 -5.54 -23.38
CA THR A 669 20.64 -5.30 -24.11
C THR A 669 20.99 -6.49 -24.99
N LYS A 670 21.77 -6.25 -26.04
CA LYS A 670 22.26 -7.33 -26.90
C LYS A 670 23.28 -8.20 -26.16
N GLU A 671 24.24 -7.55 -25.51
CA GLU A 671 25.26 -8.19 -24.68
C GLU A 671 24.98 -7.93 -23.19
N PRO A 672 25.33 -8.86 -22.29
CA PRO A 672 25.13 -8.66 -20.87
C PRO A 672 25.90 -7.46 -20.30
N LEU A 673 25.22 -6.59 -19.54
CA LEU A 673 25.88 -5.46 -18.89
C LEU A 673 26.66 -5.91 -17.64
N ASN A 674 27.83 -5.31 -17.44
CA ASN A 674 28.64 -5.52 -16.25
C ASN A 674 28.24 -4.55 -15.13
N ILE A 675 27.87 -5.08 -13.97
CA ILE A 675 27.47 -4.25 -12.82
C ILE A 675 28.60 -3.32 -12.35
N ASN A 676 29.86 -3.75 -12.43
CA ASN A 676 31.00 -2.94 -11.98
C ASN A 676 31.22 -1.73 -12.90
N GLU A 677 30.98 -1.87 -14.20
CA GLU A 677 31.05 -0.76 -15.16
C GLU A 677 29.93 0.24 -14.93
N ILE A 678 28.72 -0.23 -14.61
CA ILE A 678 27.60 0.64 -14.24
C ILE A 678 27.90 1.39 -12.94
N ILE A 679 28.43 0.71 -11.91
CA ILE A 679 28.84 1.33 -10.64
C ILE A 679 29.93 2.38 -10.89
N GLN A 680 30.96 2.07 -11.69
CA GLN A 680 32.00 3.03 -12.04
C GLN A 680 31.42 4.23 -12.79
N SER A 681 30.49 4.01 -13.70
CA SER A 681 29.80 5.09 -14.40
C SER A 681 28.94 5.94 -13.46
N MET A 682 28.23 5.32 -12.51
CA MET A 682 27.49 6.01 -11.45
C MET A 682 28.44 6.89 -10.65
N ASP A 683 29.57 6.35 -10.18
CA ASP A 683 30.60 7.09 -9.44
C ASP A 683 31.12 8.31 -10.19
N GLN A 684 31.41 8.17 -11.49
CA GLN A 684 31.86 9.29 -12.32
C GLN A 684 30.80 10.39 -12.47
N ILE A 685 29.52 10.00 -12.57
CA ILE A 685 28.42 10.96 -12.66
C ILE A 685 28.19 11.65 -11.31
N THR A 686 28.12 10.88 -10.23
CA THR A 686 27.79 11.39 -8.89
C THR A 686 28.91 12.24 -8.32
N SER A 687 30.18 11.82 -8.42
CA SER A 687 31.32 12.63 -7.93
C SER A 687 31.39 14.02 -8.56
N LYS A 688 30.96 14.16 -9.82
CA LYS A 688 30.97 15.43 -10.55
C LYS A 688 29.70 16.26 -10.33
N GLU A 689 28.52 15.64 -10.43
CA GLU A 689 27.25 16.35 -10.51
C GLU A 689 26.46 16.31 -9.20
N ASN A 690 26.77 15.34 -8.32
CA ASN A 690 26.03 15.10 -7.09
C ASN A 690 26.93 14.57 -5.95
N PRO A 691 27.89 15.39 -5.46
CA PRO A 691 28.89 14.93 -4.48
C PRO A 691 28.26 14.43 -3.17
N LEU A 692 27.12 15.01 -2.76
CA LEU A 692 26.37 14.53 -1.59
C LEU A 692 25.88 13.08 -1.77
N TYR A 693 25.42 12.70 -2.97
CA TYR A 693 25.05 11.29 -3.23
C TYR A 693 26.28 10.38 -3.18
N HIS A 694 27.36 10.81 -3.84
CA HIS A 694 28.60 10.07 -3.93
C HIS A 694 29.15 9.75 -2.54
N ASP A 695 29.40 10.78 -1.72
CA ASP A 695 29.97 10.63 -0.39
C ASP A 695 29.06 9.81 0.53
N MET A 696 27.74 10.00 0.42
CA MET A 696 26.78 9.23 1.19
C MET A 696 26.85 7.74 0.86
N VAL A 697 26.88 7.35 -0.42
CA VAL A 697 26.93 5.94 -0.82
C VAL A 697 28.25 5.29 -0.40
N HIS A 698 29.38 6.00 -0.53
CA HIS A 698 30.68 5.49 -0.11
C HIS A 698 30.80 5.33 1.42
N ASN A 699 30.24 6.26 2.18
CA ASN A 699 30.38 6.24 3.64
C ASN A 699 29.33 5.37 4.36
N TYR A 700 28.15 5.18 3.78
CA TYR A 700 27.02 4.51 4.44
C TYR A 700 26.52 3.26 3.72
N PHE A 701 26.95 3.01 2.47
CA PHE A 701 26.47 1.89 1.65
C PHE A 701 27.59 1.14 0.91
N ASP A 702 28.84 1.25 1.37
CA ASP A 702 30.03 0.59 0.81
C ASP A 702 30.23 0.81 -0.71
N GLY A 703 29.82 1.95 -1.26
CA GLY A 703 29.91 2.19 -2.70
C GLY A 703 28.84 1.46 -3.54
N LYS A 704 27.88 0.78 -2.90
CA LYS A 704 26.90 -0.08 -3.58
C LYS A 704 25.65 0.70 -4.01
N TYR A 705 25.74 1.51 -5.06
CA TYR A 705 24.57 2.24 -5.62
C TYR A 705 23.41 1.32 -6.02
N ILE A 706 23.76 0.16 -6.59
CA ILE A 706 22.79 -0.76 -7.18
C ILE A 706 23.05 -2.19 -6.75
N LYS A 707 21.98 -2.98 -6.75
CA LYS A 707 22.03 -4.43 -6.58
C LYS A 707 21.49 -5.10 -7.83
N ARG A 708 22.12 -6.23 -8.17
CA ARG A 708 21.68 -7.10 -9.27
C ARG A 708 20.54 -8.01 -8.78
N LYS A 709 19.47 -8.10 -9.57
CA LYS A 709 18.37 -9.04 -9.38
C LYS A 709 18.37 -10.10 -10.49
N ASP A 710 17.24 -10.76 -10.65
CA ASP A 710 16.88 -11.69 -11.69
C ASP A 710 17.22 -11.17 -13.11
N GLY A 711 17.58 -12.09 -14.00
CA GLY A 711 17.86 -11.81 -15.40
C GLY A 711 17.64 -13.04 -16.27
N THR A 712 17.41 -12.83 -17.56
CA THR A 712 17.16 -13.93 -18.52
C THR A 712 17.51 -13.53 -19.94
N SER A 713 17.87 -14.51 -20.75
CA SER A 713 18.01 -14.38 -22.21
C SER A 713 16.80 -14.90 -22.98
N GLN A 714 15.82 -15.49 -22.26
CA GLN A 714 14.63 -16.11 -22.84
C GLN A 714 13.57 -15.07 -23.22
N GLU A 715 12.52 -15.57 -23.88
CA GLU A 715 11.35 -14.77 -24.24
C GLU A 715 10.69 -14.20 -22.97
N THR A 716 10.34 -12.91 -22.99
CA THR A 716 9.81 -12.19 -21.82
C THR A 716 8.57 -11.40 -22.20
N ALA A 717 7.48 -11.61 -21.46
CA ALA A 717 6.29 -10.80 -21.54
C ALA A 717 6.48 -9.58 -20.64
N ASN A 718 6.57 -8.38 -21.21
CA ASN A 718 6.60 -7.11 -20.47
C ASN A 718 5.30 -6.34 -20.73
N LEU A 719 4.25 -6.69 -20.00
CA LEU A 719 2.90 -6.24 -20.36
C LEU A 719 2.51 -4.98 -19.58
N ARG A 720 2.82 -4.93 -18.28
CA ARG A 720 2.52 -3.80 -17.38
C ARG A 720 3.59 -3.69 -16.30
N THR A 721 3.58 -2.56 -15.58
CA THR A 721 4.45 -2.27 -14.42
C THR A 721 4.40 -3.28 -13.28
N ARG A 722 3.44 -4.22 -13.28
CA ARG A 722 3.36 -5.38 -12.37
C ARG A 722 2.79 -6.59 -13.10
N LEU A 723 3.25 -6.81 -14.32
CA LEU A 723 2.91 -7.98 -15.12
C LEU A 723 4.05 -8.22 -16.12
N THR A 724 5.21 -8.59 -15.58
CA THR A 724 6.41 -8.89 -16.36
C THR A 724 7.00 -10.21 -15.90
N PHE A 725 7.23 -11.10 -16.86
CA PHE A 725 7.73 -12.44 -16.59
C PHE A 725 8.36 -13.09 -17.81
N SER A 726 9.29 -14.00 -17.57
CA SER A 726 9.94 -14.78 -18.62
C SER A 726 9.45 -16.21 -18.66
N ARG A 727 9.58 -16.81 -19.86
CA ARG A 727 9.12 -18.18 -20.14
C ARG A 727 9.81 -19.22 -19.26
N ASP A 728 11.07 -18.97 -18.86
CA ASP A 728 11.88 -19.83 -17.99
C ASP A 728 11.68 -19.57 -16.48
N ASN A 729 10.72 -18.72 -16.12
CA ASN A 729 10.44 -18.29 -14.73
C ASN A 729 11.61 -17.56 -14.03
N GLN A 730 12.72 -17.27 -14.71
CA GLN A 730 13.88 -16.57 -14.12
C GLN A 730 13.53 -15.13 -13.80
N LEU A 731 12.77 -14.44 -14.66
CA LEU A 731 12.10 -13.19 -14.34
C LEU A 731 10.66 -13.51 -13.90
N SER A 732 10.35 -13.28 -12.64
CA SER A 732 8.98 -13.43 -12.09
C SER A 732 8.55 -12.21 -11.26
N ALA A 733 9.33 -11.13 -11.32
CA ALA A 733 9.41 -10.03 -10.35
C ALA A 733 8.09 -9.30 -10.03
N MET A 734 7.00 -9.57 -10.76
CA MET A 734 5.89 -8.63 -10.91
C MET A 734 4.52 -9.29 -10.91
N VAL A 735 4.42 -10.60 -10.76
CA VAL A 735 3.23 -11.31 -11.19
C VAL A 735 2.33 -11.65 -9.99
N GLY A 736 1.15 -11.04 -9.92
CA GLY A 736 0.08 -11.40 -8.96
C GLY A 736 -0.58 -12.76 -9.23
N LEU A 737 0.08 -13.64 -10.00
CA LEU A 737 -0.43 -14.97 -10.36
C LEU A 737 -0.05 -15.93 -9.24
N SER A 738 -1.00 -16.18 -8.34
CA SER A 738 -0.80 -17.03 -7.17
C SER A 738 -0.98 -18.53 -7.45
N LYS A 739 -1.43 -18.90 -8.66
CA LYS A 739 -1.86 -20.28 -9.00
C LYS A 739 -1.45 -20.77 -10.40
N ILE A 740 -0.69 -19.97 -11.15
CA ILE A 740 -0.22 -20.33 -12.49
C ILE A 740 1.21 -19.83 -12.65
N THR A 741 2.08 -20.66 -13.21
CA THR A 741 3.48 -20.29 -13.46
C THR A 741 3.59 -19.44 -14.73
N PRO A 742 4.60 -18.55 -14.84
CA PRO A 742 4.86 -17.84 -16.08
C PRO A 742 4.96 -18.75 -17.32
N GLU A 743 5.60 -19.91 -17.19
CA GLU A 743 5.65 -20.93 -18.25
C GLU A 743 4.25 -21.39 -18.70
N GLN A 744 3.37 -21.72 -17.76
CA GLN A 744 1.97 -22.10 -18.04
C GLN A 744 1.19 -20.95 -18.70
N VAL A 745 1.47 -19.70 -18.32
CA VAL A 745 0.88 -18.54 -18.98
C VAL A 745 1.26 -18.49 -20.46
N PHE A 746 2.52 -18.79 -20.78
CA PHE A 746 2.94 -18.87 -22.17
C PHE A 746 2.24 -20.03 -22.90
N SER A 747 2.30 -21.26 -22.38
CA SER A 747 1.77 -22.44 -23.09
C SER A 747 0.25 -22.46 -23.20
N ASP A 748 -0.46 -22.09 -22.15
CA ASP A 748 -1.90 -22.33 -22.02
C ASP A 748 -2.73 -21.13 -22.48
N TYR A 749 -2.10 -19.95 -22.60
CA TYR A 749 -2.77 -18.71 -22.94
C TYR A 749 -2.12 -17.99 -24.12
N LEU A 750 -0.91 -17.46 -23.97
CA LEU A 750 -0.29 -16.61 -25.00
C LEU A 750 -0.05 -17.40 -26.30
N ASP A 751 0.48 -18.62 -26.19
CA ASP A 751 0.80 -19.46 -27.33
C ASP A 751 -0.44 -19.93 -28.10
N GLN A 752 -1.60 -19.95 -27.41
CA GLN A 752 -2.92 -20.28 -27.94
C GLN A 752 -3.72 -19.03 -28.35
N ASN A 753 -3.10 -17.85 -28.42
CA ASN A 753 -3.75 -16.58 -28.72
C ASN A 753 -4.94 -16.24 -27.80
N ARG A 754 -4.87 -16.61 -26.52
CA ARG A 754 -5.86 -16.21 -25.50
C ARG A 754 -5.43 -14.89 -24.86
N SER A 755 -6.31 -13.89 -24.88
CA SER A 755 -6.03 -12.54 -24.35
C SER A 755 -6.29 -12.36 -22.85
N THR A 756 -6.77 -13.39 -22.16
CA THR A 756 -7.26 -13.31 -20.78
C THR A 756 -6.86 -14.52 -19.96
N ILE A 757 -6.28 -14.28 -18.79
CA ILE A 757 -6.10 -15.30 -17.76
C ILE A 757 -7.28 -15.20 -16.78
N ASN A 758 -7.95 -16.32 -16.53
CA ASN A 758 -8.89 -16.43 -15.42
C ASN A 758 -8.10 -16.59 -14.12
N VAL A 759 -7.98 -15.54 -13.31
CA VAL A 759 -7.39 -15.63 -11.97
C VAL A 759 -8.47 -15.73 -10.91
N VAL A 760 -8.29 -16.59 -9.93
CA VAL A 760 -9.26 -16.80 -8.86
C VAL A 760 -8.78 -16.12 -7.60
N ASN A 761 -9.44 -15.03 -7.21
CA ASN A 761 -9.18 -14.32 -5.96
C ASN A 761 -10.01 -14.92 -4.84
N HIS A 762 -9.35 -15.38 -3.77
CA HIS A 762 -10.06 -15.84 -2.58
C HIS A 762 -10.52 -14.64 -1.74
N GLN A 763 -11.82 -14.55 -1.51
CA GLN A 763 -12.47 -13.52 -0.70
C GLN A 763 -13.02 -14.13 0.58
N ILE A 764 -12.98 -13.37 1.67
CA ILE A 764 -13.56 -13.75 2.95
C ILE A 764 -14.36 -12.57 3.50
N THR A 765 -15.56 -12.87 3.98
CA THR A 765 -16.47 -11.91 4.61
C THR A 765 -15.82 -11.34 5.86
N GLY A 766 -15.77 -10.02 5.95
CA GLY A 766 -15.27 -9.35 7.15
C GLY A 766 -16.26 -9.35 8.29
N ILE A 767 -15.76 -9.14 9.50
CA ILE A 767 -16.57 -8.91 10.72
C ILE A 767 -17.63 -7.82 10.51
N THR A 768 -17.33 -6.78 9.72
CA THR A 768 -18.28 -5.69 9.42
C THR A 768 -19.48 -6.16 8.64
N ALA A 769 -19.24 -6.94 7.57
CA ALA A 769 -20.29 -7.46 6.73
C ALA A 769 -21.14 -8.41 7.56
N MET A 770 -20.53 -9.24 8.41
CA MET A 770 -21.23 -10.09 9.38
C MET A 770 -22.05 -9.30 10.40
N ARG A 771 -21.74 -8.02 10.66
CA ARG A 771 -22.48 -7.18 11.60
C ARG A 771 -23.66 -6.43 10.96
N HIS A 772 -23.53 -6.01 9.71
CA HIS A 772 -24.45 -5.04 9.10
C HIS A 772 -25.25 -5.59 7.92
N GLU A 773 -24.79 -6.68 7.30
CA GLU A 773 -25.48 -7.27 6.16
C GLU A 773 -26.25 -8.50 6.60
N ALA A 774 -27.59 -8.45 6.50
CA ALA A 774 -28.47 -9.53 6.92
C ALA A 774 -28.10 -10.90 6.31
N LYS A 775 -27.61 -10.91 5.07
CA LYS A 775 -27.17 -12.13 4.36
C LYS A 775 -25.87 -12.76 4.90
N PHE A 776 -25.10 -12.00 5.68
CA PHE A 776 -23.83 -12.44 6.27
C PHE A 776 -23.90 -12.51 7.81
N GLN A 777 -25.05 -12.21 8.41
CA GLN A 777 -25.17 -12.10 9.86
C GLN A 777 -24.88 -13.44 10.53
N HIS A 778 -23.89 -13.47 11.43
CA HIS A 778 -23.36 -14.69 12.05
C HIS A 778 -22.81 -15.75 11.06
N LEU A 779 -22.53 -15.36 9.81
CA LEU A 779 -22.04 -16.24 8.76
C LEU A 779 -20.71 -15.73 8.21
N GLN A 780 -19.62 -16.42 8.55
CA GLN A 780 -18.36 -16.16 7.89
C GLN A 780 -18.35 -16.90 6.56
N THR A 781 -18.43 -16.13 5.47
CA THR A 781 -18.50 -16.69 4.12
C THR A 781 -17.18 -16.46 3.39
N SER A 782 -16.64 -17.48 2.73
CA SER A 782 -15.49 -17.35 1.82
C SER A 782 -15.82 -17.86 0.43
N TRP A 783 -15.23 -17.25 -0.59
CA TRP A 783 -15.52 -17.62 -1.97
C TRP A 783 -14.36 -17.33 -2.89
N ASN A 784 -14.38 -18.01 -4.02
CA ASN A 784 -13.45 -17.81 -5.11
C ASN A 784 -14.11 -16.87 -6.11
N GLN A 785 -13.61 -15.65 -6.22
CA GLN A 785 -14.07 -14.71 -7.22
C GLN A 785 -13.17 -14.82 -8.46
N PRO A 786 -13.64 -15.43 -9.55
CA PRO A 786 -12.93 -15.37 -10.82
C PRO A 786 -12.80 -13.90 -11.24
N THR A 787 -11.62 -13.53 -11.69
CA THR A 787 -11.28 -12.20 -12.18
C THR A 787 -10.47 -12.40 -13.44
N ASP A 788 -10.88 -11.78 -14.53
CA ASP A 788 -10.11 -11.83 -15.76
C ASP A 788 -8.94 -10.84 -15.68
N LEU A 789 -7.74 -11.38 -15.86
CA LEU A 789 -6.56 -10.58 -16.11
C LEU A 789 -6.31 -10.52 -17.62
N TYR A 790 -6.55 -9.36 -18.20
CA TYR A 790 -6.40 -9.10 -19.63
C TYR A 790 -4.94 -8.77 -19.97
N PHE A 791 -4.38 -9.42 -21.00
CA PHE A 791 -3.13 -9.03 -21.68
C PHE A 791 -3.36 -7.84 -22.62
N SER A 792 -4.08 -6.83 -22.16
CA SER A 792 -4.28 -5.61 -22.95
C SER A 792 -3.01 -4.77 -22.95
N PHE A 793 -2.79 -4.05 -24.05
CA PHE A 793 -1.81 -2.97 -24.11
C PHE A 793 -1.99 -2.00 -22.94
N ASP A 794 -0.88 -1.63 -22.30
CA ASP A 794 -0.88 -0.62 -21.25
C ASP A 794 -0.89 0.78 -21.87
N MET A 795 -2.05 1.42 -21.84
CA MET A 795 -2.24 2.78 -22.37
C MET A 795 -1.45 3.86 -21.62
N ALA A 796 -0.59 3.50 -20.67
CA ALA A 796 0.23 4.45 -19.94
C ALA A 796 1.17 5.26 -20.85
N GLN A 797 1.48 4.75 -22.05
CA GLN A 797 2.24 5.44 -23.10
C GLN A 797 1.53 5.31 -24.47
N VAL A 798 2.00 6.08 -25.45
CA VAL A 798 1.49 6.06 -26.82
C VAL A 798 2.33 5.10 -27.67
N PRO A 799 1.75 4.08 -28.33
CA PRO A 799 2.50 3.22 -29.24
C PRO A 799 2.95 4.02 -30.47
N THR A 800 4.21 3.84 -30.88
CA THR A 800 4.78 4.50 -32.05
C THR A 800 5.04 3.51 -33.18
N LYS A 801 5.62 2.36 -32.83
CA LYS A 801 6.02 1.32 -33.76
C LYS A 801 6.00 -0.05 -33.06
N TYR A 802 5.87 -1.12 -33.82
CA TYR A 802 6.07 -2.48 -33.33
C TYR A 802 7.22 -3.19 -34.03
N HIS A 803 7.76 -4.17 -33.32
CA HIS A 803 8.84 -5.05 -33.77
C HIS A 803 8.35 -6.50 -33.71
N LYS A 804 8.55 -7.25 -34.80
CA LYS A 804 8.13 -8.64 -34.90
C LYS A 804 9.09 -9.56 -34.17
N THR A 805 8.54 -10.46 -33.37
CA THR A 805 9.23 -11.43 -32.53
C THR A 805 8.60 -12.81 -32.72
N GLY A 806 8.84 -13.41 -33.88
CA GLY A 806 8.15 -14.65 -34.28
C GLY A 806 6.65 -14.42 -34.44
N LYS A 807 5.83 -15.13 -33.67
CA LYS A 807 4.36 -14.98 -33.67
C LYS A 807 3.85 -13.79 -32.84
N PHE A 808 4.75 -13.13 -32.11
CA PHE A 808 4.42 -12.00 -31.27
C PHE A 808 5.07 -10.70 -31.73
N VAL A 809 4.71 -9.60 -31.07
CA VAL A 809 5.34 -8.30 -31.21
C VAL A 809 5.61 -7.66 -29.85
N TYR A 810 6.56 -6.73 -29.85
CA TYR A 810 6.63 -5.70 -28.82
C TYR A 810 6.49 -4.31 -29.44
N TRP A 811 5.94 -3.40 -28.66
CA TRP A 811 5.64 -2.02 -29.03
C TRP A 811 6.68 -1.10 -28.43
N GLU A 812 7.35 -0.34 -29.30
CA GLU A 812 8.05 0.88 -28.92
C GLU A 812 7.00 1.94 -28.59
N THR A 813 7.21 2.67 -27.49
CA THR A 813 6.25 3.70 -27.08
C THR A 813 6.93 5.04 -26.80
N ARG A 814 6.10 6.07 -26.69
CA ARG A 814 6.51 7.40 -26.23
C ARG A 814 5.56 7.96 -25.19
N PRO A 815 6.01 8.94 -24.39
CA PRO A 815 5.13 9.71 -23.55
C PRO A 815 4.07 10.44 -24.37
N TYR A 816 2.90 10.62 -23.77
CA TYR A 816 1.91 11.56 -24.27
C TYR A 816 2.54 12.96 -24.30
N ASN A 817 2.33 13.71 -25.38
CA ASN A 817 2.81 15.06 -25.53
C ASN A 817 2.14 16.02 -24.54
N SER A 818 0.86 15.82 -24.24
CA SER A 818 0.06 16.67 -23.35
C SER A 818 -1.15 15.92 -22.76
N GLU A 819 -1.81 16.54 -21.79
CA GLU A 819 -3.09 16.06 -21.25
C GLU A 819 -4.19 15.98 -22.32
N ASP A 820 -4.22 16.92 -23.27
CA ASP A 820 -5.20 16.91 -24.34
C ASP A 820 -5.03 15.70 -25.26
N GLU A 821 -3.78 15.32 -25.60
CA GLU A 821 -3.52 14.09 -26.34
C GLU A 821 -4.00 12.87 -25.57
N PHE A 822 -3.71 12.82 -24.26
CA PHE A 822 -4.18 11.74 -23.40
C PHE A 822 -5.70 11.67 -23.33
N ALA A 823 -6.40 12.77 -23.12
CA ALA A 823 -7.85 12.81 -23.06
C ALA A 823 -8.50 12.35 -24.37
N ARG A 824 -7.87 12.65 -25.53
CA ARG A 824 -8.32 12.18 -26.84
C ARG A 824 -8.11 10.67 -27.05
N LEU A 825 -6.95 10.14 -26.65
CA LEU A 825 -6.55 8.77 -26.98
C LEU A 825 -6.94 7.73 -25.92
N TRP A 826 -6.88 8.09 -24.64
CA TRP A 826 -6.95 7.15 -23.52
C TRP A 826 -8.26 6.38 -23.47
N GLN A 827 -9.40 7.08 -23.48
CA GLN A 827 -10.71 6.43 -23.34
C GLN A 827 -11.06 5.56 -24.57
N PRO A 828 -10.94 6.07 -25.82
CA PRO A 828 -11.08 5.24 -27.01
C PRO A 828 -10.16 4.02 -27.03
N GLY A 829 -8.88 4.21 -26.71
CA GLY A 829 -7.91 3.12 -26.68
C GLY A 829 -8.23 2.09 -25.61
N ARG A 830 -8.58 2.51 -24.38
CA ARG A 830 -8.94 1.60 -23.28
C ARG A 830 -10.17 0.74 -23.60
N ASP A 831 -11.20 1.33 -24.20
CA ASP A 831 -12.44 0.62 -24.55
C ASP A 831 -12.20 -0.46 -25.61
N VAL A 832 -11.23 -0.20 -26.49
CA VAL A 832 -10.78 -1.08 -27.57
C VAL A 832 -9.84 -2.18 -27.07
N LEU A 833 -8.90 -1.83 -26.22
CA LEU A 833 -7.74 -2.66 -25.91
C LEU A 833 -8.02 -3.88 -25.04
N LYS A 834 -9.18 -3.91 -24.38
CA LYS A 834 -9.62 -5.06 -23.55
C LYS A 834 -9.99 -6.32 -24.34
N TYR A 835 -10.10 -6.26 -25.68
CA TYR A 835 -10.68 -7.36 -26.48
C TYR A 835 -9.75 -8.02 -27.50
N GLY A 836 -8.45 -7.71 -27.53
CA GLY A 836 -7.53 -8.25 -28.54
C GLY A 836 -6.20 -8.75 -27.97
N VAL A 837 -5.58 -9.69 -28.68
CA VAL A 837 -4.19 -10.10 -28.46
C VAL A 837 -3.28 -9.14 -29.23
N TRP A 838 -3.17 -7.90 -28.74
CA TRP A 838 -2.44 -6.82 -29.42
C TRP A 838 -0.93 -7.02 -29.49
N TYR A 839 -0.45 -8.14 -28.95
CA TYR A 839 0.92 -8.59 -29.01
C TYR A 839 1.14 -9.73 -30.00
N SER A 840 0.14 -10.12 -30.80
CA SER A 840 0.32 -11.08 -31.91
C SER A 840 0.71 -10.35 -33.20
N THR A 841 1.60 -10.97 -33.97
CA THR A 841 2.06 -10.46 -35.28
C THR A 841 0.92 -10.26 -36.27
N ASP A 842 -0.13 -11.07 -36.17
CA ASP A 842 -1.28 -10.99 -37.06
C ASP A 842 -2.13 -9.76 -36.76
N TYR A 843 -2.22 -9.35 -35.48
CA TYR A 843 -3.05 -8.21 -35.06
C TYR A 843 -2.31 -6.87 -35.05
N ALA A 844 -0.98 -6.87 -35.00
CA ALA A 844 -0.18 -5.67 -34.86
C ALA A 844 -0.35 -4.62 -35.97
N PRO A 845 -0.42 -4.96 -37.28
CA PRO A 845 -0.65 -3.97 -38.32
C PRO A 845 -1.96 -3.20 -38.14
N TYR A 846 -3.02 -3.89 -37.72
CA TYR A 846 -4.34 -3.30 -37.49
C TYR A 846 -4.34 -2.39 -36.27
N PHE A 847 -3.62 -2.80 -35.22
CA PHE A 847 -3.45 -1.99 -34.02
C PHE A 847 -2.72 -0.67 -34.32
N GLN A 848 -1.63 -0.75 -35.07
CA GLN A 848 -0.87 0.43 -35.50
C GLN A 848 -1.76 1.38 -36.30
N HIS A 849 -2.50 0.87 -37.27
CA HIS A 849 -3.40 1.69 -38.11
C HIS A 849 -4.48 2.39 -37.28
N PHE A 850 -5.15 1.66 -36.39
CA PHE A 850 -6.14 2.22 -35.46
C PHE A 850 -5.57 3.36 -34.61
N PHE A 851 -4.37 3.18 -34.06
CA PHE A 851 -3.73 4.21 -33.25
C PHE A 851 -3.31 5.43 -34.07
N THR A 852 -2.85 5.23 -35.31
CA THR A 852 -2.59 6.32 -36.24
C THR A 852 -3.85 7.14 -36.51
N GLU A 853 -4.99 6.51 -36.78
CA GLU A 853 -6.26 7.22 -36.97
C GLU A 853 -6.70 8.00 -35.72
N LEU A 854 -6.58 7.40 -34.53
CA LEU A 854 -6.89 8.10 -33.28
C LEU A 854 -5.98 9.34 -33.08
N GLN A 855 -4.70 9.23 -33.44
CA GLN A 855 -3.74 10.33 -33.38
C GLN A 855 -4.06 11.45 -34.37
N ASP A 856 -4.54 11.10 -35.56
CA ASP A 856 -4.99 12.03 -36.60
C ASP A 856 -6.35 12.71 -36.27
N GLY A 857 -6.94 12.37 -35.12
CA GLY A 857 -8.14 13.01 -34.61
C GLY A 857 -9.45 12.33 -35.00
N TYR A 858 -9.39 11.15 -35.64
CA TYR A 858 -10.57 10.35 -35.91
C TYR A 858 -11.17 9.87 -34.58
N LYS A 859 -12.43 10.21 -34.34
CA LYS A 859 -13.18 9.78 -33.17
C LYS A 859 -13.99 8.52 -33.52
N PRO A 860 -13.90 7.45 -32.72
CA PRO A 860 -14.87 6.37 -32.87
C PRO A 860 -16.26 6.92 -32.59
N MET A 861 -17.20 6.76 -33.52
CA MET A 861 -18.57 7.22 -33.32
C MET A 861 -19.30 6.33 -32.30
N LYS A 862 -19.88 6.94 -31.26
CA LYS A 862 -20.79 6.29 -30.30
C LYS A 862 -22.22 6.34 -30.83
N PHE A 863 -22.93 5.21 -30.80
CA PHE A 863 -24.39 5.16 -30.97
C PHE A 863 -25.05 4.78 -29.64
N TRP A 864 -26.20 5.40 -29.34
CA TRP A 864 -26.96 5.18 -28.11
C TRP A 864 -28.06 4.13 -28.30
N LYS A 865 -28.30 3.32 -27.27
CA LYS A 865 -29.44 2.40 -27.15
C LYS A 865 -30.67 3.17 -26.67
N ILE A 866 -31.76 3.16 -27.44
CA ILE A 866 -33.10 3.57 -26.97
C ILE A 866 -34.05 2.39 -27.20
N ASP A 867 -34.58 1.81 -26.13
CA ASP A 867 -35.64 0.80 -26.21
C ASP A 867 -36.97 1.53 -26.53
N LYS A 868 -37.43 1.48 -27.78
CA LYS A 868 -38.78 1.90 -28.16
C LYS A 868 -39.71 0.68 -28.19
N LYS A 869 -40.95 0.89 -27.76
CA LYS A 869 -42.03 -0.07 -27.91
C LYS A 869 -42.82 0.24 -29.18
N ASP A 870 -43.18 -0.80 -29.93
CA ASP A 870 -44.10 -0.63 -31.05
C ASP A 870 -45.55 -0.50 -30.56
N LYS A 871 -46.47 -0.48 -31.52
CA LYS A 871 -47.90 -0.23 -31.33
C LYS A 871 -48.57 -1.35 -30.54
N ASP A 872 -47.95 -2.53 -30.50
CA ASP A 872 -48.45 -3.73 -29.83
C ASP A 872 -47.79 -3.91 -28.45
N GLY A 873 -46.95 -2.96 -28.03
CA GLY A 873 -46.28 -2.95 -26.73
C GLY A 873 -45.00 -3.78 -26.68
N ASP A 874 -44.59 -4.35 -27.83
CA ASP A 874 -43.39 -5.14 -27.96
C ASP A 874 -42.16 -4.26 -28.14
N SER A 875 -41.13 -4.56 -27.37
CA SER A 875 -39.86 -3.85 -27.43
C SER A 875 -39.15 -4.22 -28.72
N TYR A 876 -38.87 -3.24 -29.58
CA TYR A 876 -38.04 -3.47 -30.77
C TYR A 876 -36.77 -2.61 -30.75
N LEU A 877 -35.69 -3.19 -31.26
CA LEU A 877 -34.39 -2.52 -31.37
C LEU A 877 -34.44 -1.49 -32.49
N HIS A 878 -34.40 -0.20 -32.15
CA HIS A 878 -34.07 0.84 -33.13
C HIS A 878 -32.56 0.82 -33.41
N LYS A 879 -32.12 1.13 -34.65
CA LYS A 879 -30.70 1.08 -35.07
C LYS A 879 -29.82 1.78 -34.01
N GLY A 880 -29.11 0.97 -33.22
CA GLY A 880 -28.48 1.41 -31.97
C GLY A 880 -27.75 0.27 -31.25
N THR A 881 -27.13 -0.63 -32.00
CA THR A 881 -26.07 -1.49 -31.45
C THR A 881 -24.86 -0.59 -31.18
N GLU A 882 -24.25 -0.67 -30.00
CA GLU A 882 -23.01 0.06 -29.68
C GLU A 882 -21.85 -0.56 -30.47
N VAL A 883 -21.82 -0.28 -31.77
CA VAL A 883 -20.78 -0.70 -32.70
C VAL A 883 -19.88 0.50 -32.86
N TYR A 884 -18.75 0.49 -32.17
CA TYR A 884 -17.62 1.31 -32.57
C TYR A 884 -17.39 1.01 -34.05
N ARG A 885 -17.49 2.01 -34.93
CA ARG A 885 -17.09 1.87 -36.35
C ARG A 885 -15.58 1.60 -36.38
N ASN A 886 -15.22 0.33 -36.23
CA ASN A 886 -13.94 -0.27 -36.64
C ASN A 886 -14.17 -1.77 -36.80
N TRP A 887 -14.40 -2.18 -38.05
CA TRP A 887 -14.80 -3.54 -38.42
C TRP A 887 -13.70 -4.57 -38.12
N ALA A 888 -12.43 -4.12 -38.02
CA ALA A 888 -11.30 -4.91 -37.52
C ALA A 888 -11.56 -5.54 -36.13
N PHE A 889 -12.37 -4.90 -35.28
CA PHE A 889 -12.77 -5.44 -33.96
C PHE A 889 -13.74 -6.60 -34.06
N TYR A 890 -14.65 -6.58 -35.04
CA TYR A 890 -15.62 -7.65 -35.22
C TYR A 890 -14.94 -8.92 -35.73
N VAL A 891 -13.95 -8.76 -36.61
CA VAL A 891 -13.16 -9.85 -37.17
C VAL A 891 -12.25 -10.47 -36.11
N ALA A 892 -11.52 -9.65 -35.34
CA ALA A 892 -10.64 -10.11 -34.27
C ALA A 892 -11.39 -10.77 -33.08
N ARG A 893 -12.60 -10.32 -32.76
CA ARG A 893 -13.40 -10.87 -31.66
C ARG A 893 -14.08 -12.20 -31.99
N ASN A 894 -14.34 -12.49 -33.26
CA ASN A 894 -15.14 -13.64 -33.69
C ASN A 894 -14.34 -14.69 -34.47
N ASP A 895 -13.00 -14.64 -34.40
CA ASP A 895 -12.10 -15.62 -35.03
C ASP A 895 -12.39 -15.84 -36.54
N LEU A 896 -12.82 -14.78 -37.21
CA LEU A 896 -13.03 -14.78 -38.66
C LEU A 896 -11.66 -14.72 -39.34
N ASP A 897 -11.49 -15.41 -40.48
CA ASP A 897 -10.25 -15.36 -41.27
C ASP A 897 -9.91 -13.92 -41.68
N THR A 898 -9.10 -13.30 -40.83
CA THR A 898 -8.81 -11.87 -40.79
C THR A 898 -8.18 -11.40 -42.08
N LYS A 899 -7.44 -12.30 -42.73
CA LYS A 899 -6.67 -12.04 -43.95
C LYS A 899 -7.58 -11.98 -45.17
N ALA A 900 -8.55 -12.89 -45.28
CA ALA A 900 -9.55 -12.88 -46.34
C ALA A 900 -10.47 -11.65 -46.24
N ALA A 901 -10.89 -11.32 -45.02
CA ALA A 901 -11.78 -10.20 -44.74
C ALA A 901 -11.14 -8.85 -45.05
N TYR A 902 -9.85 -8.67 -44.73
CA TYR A 902 -9.11 -7.43 -45.01
C TYR A 902 -8.73 -7.26 -46.49
N ASN A 903 -8.37 -8.34 -47.19
CA ASN A 903 -8.09 -8.29 -48.63
C ASN A 903 -9.31 -7.82 -49.43
N LEU A 904 -10.51 -8.30 -49.06
CA LEU A 904 -11.77 -7.87 -49.65
C LEU A 904 -12.05 -6.37 -49.43
N ILE A 905 -11.66 -5.84 -48.28
CA ILE A 905 -11.87 -4.42 -47.92
C ILE A 905 -10.84 -3.53 -48.59
N THR A 906 -9.57 -3.94 -48.64
CA THR A 906 -8.51 -3.19 -49.34
C THR A 906 -8.84 -3.10 -50.84
N GLN A 907 -9.37 -4.19 -51.40
CA GLN A 907 -9.93 -4.21 -52.74
C GLN A 907 -11.11 -3.23 -52.88
N LYS A 908 -12.12 -3.29 -52.01
CA LYS A 908 -13.28 -2.36 -52.05
C LYS A 908 -12.91 -0.89 -51.81
N PHE A 909 -11.89 -0.63 -51.00
CA PHE A 909 -11.34 0.68 -50.70
C PHE A 909 -10.63 1.28 -51.91
N ASN A 910 -9.76 0.49 -52.55
CA ASN A 910 -9.07 0.87 -53.78
C ASN A 910 -10.07 1.10 -54.93
N GLU A 911 -11.21 0.40 -54.92
CA GLU A 911 -12.28 0.57 -55.91
C GLU A 911 -13.13 1.85 -55.69
N ASN A 912 -13.36 2.31 -54.45
CA ASN A 912 -14.42 3.31 -54.18
C ASN A 912 -14.02 4.52 -53.29
N GLY A 913 -12.82 4.55 -52.70
CA GLY A 913 -12.43 5.53 -51.68
C GLY A 913 -13.30 5.47 -50.41
N TRP A 914 -13.06 6.35 -49.41
CA TRP A 914 -13.94 6.48 -48.23
C TRP A 914 -15.25 7.17 -48.61
N THR A 915 -16.12 6.48 -49.35
CA THR A 915 -17.49 6.95 -49.54
C THR A 915 -18.29 6.66 -48.28
N TYR A 916 -18.94 7.69 -47.75
CA TYR A 916 -19.96 7.59 -46.72
C TYR A 916 -21.04 6.58 -47.17
N ILE A 917 -21.00 5.34 -46.67
CA ILE A 917 -22.11 4.41 -46.90
C ILE A 917 -23.28 4.88 -46.03
N ARG A 918 -24.16 5.69 -46.63
CA ARG A 918 -25.53 5.92 -46.17
C ARG A 918 -26.41 4.78 -46.70
N GLY A 919 -27.47 4.49 -45.96
CA GLY A 919 -28.32 3.31 -46.17
C GLY A 919 -28.80 3.06 -47.61
N SER A 920 -29.20 1.80 -47.81
CA SER A 920 -29.56 1.07 -49.04
C SER A 920 -28.48 0.10 -49.58
N GLU A 921 -27.19 0.44 -49.49
CA GLU A 921 -26.09 -0.45 -49.93
C GLU A 921 -25.77 -1.61 -48.95
N GLU A 922 -26.42 -1.63 -47.78
CA GLU A 922 -26.31 -2.71 -46.77
C GLU A 922 -26.98 -4.02 -47.25
N HIS A 923 -27.81 -3.95 -48.30
CA HIS A 923 -28.55 -5.10 -48.85
C HIS A 923 -27.75 -5.97 -49.83
N ASP A 924 -26.69 -5.43 -50.43
CA ASP A 924 -25.97 -6.08 -51.54
C ASP A 924 -24.69 -6.80 -51.12
N LEU A 925 -24.54 -7.11 -49.83
CA LEU A 925 -23.48 -7.99 -49.30
C LEU A 925 -24.08 -9.37 -48.94
N PRO A 926 -24.02 -10.36 -49.85
CA PRO A 926 -24.71 -11.65 -49.68
C PRO A 926 -24.25 -12.46 -48.46
N GLN A 927 -23.04 -12.17 -47.94
CA GLN A 927 -22.46 -12.86 -46.79
C GLN A 927 -23.04 -12.43 -45.43
N LEU A 928 -23.70 -11.26 -45.34
CA LEU A 928 -24.34 -10.79 -44.10
C LEU A 928 -25.74 -11.41 -43.87
N GLN A 929 -26.41 -11.87 -44.94
CA GLN A 929 -27.74 -12.51 -44.84
C GLN A 929 -27.66 -13.94 -44.32
N SER A 930 -26.66 -14.73 -44.74
CA SER A 930 -26.43 -16.07 -44.19
C SER A 930 -26.05 -16.01 -42.70
N PHE A 931 -25.32 -14.97 -42.31
CA PHE A 931 -24.95 -14.70 -40.92
C PHE A 931 -26.15 -14.36 -40.03
N ARG A 932 -27.13 -13.58 -40.53
CA ARG A 932 -28.41 -13.32 -39.83
C ARG A 932 -29.23 -14.59 -39.60
N ALA A 933 -29.22 -15.54 -40.54
CA ALA A 933 -29.90 -16.82 -40.41
C ALA A 933 -29.22 -17.74 -39.37
N THR A 934 -27.88 -17.72 -39.32
CA THR A 934 -27.07 -18.44 -38.32
C THR A 934 -27.27 -17.88 -36.92
N VAL A 935 -27.28 -16.56 -36.75
CA VAL A 935 -27.57 -15.90 -35.45
C VAL A 935 -29.01 -16.19 -34.99
N ARG A 936 -30.00 -16.18 -35.89
CA ARG A 936 -31.38 -16.58 -35.55
C ARG A 936 -31.50 -18.05 -35.14
N ARG A 937 -30.71 -18.97 -35.73
CA ARG A 937 -30.66 -20.38 -35.31
C ARG A 937 -29.99 -20.57 -33.95
N ILE A 938 -28.93 -19.81 -33.67
CA ILE A 938 -28.20 -19.85 -32.40
C ILE A 938 -29.08 -19.28 -31.26
N GLN A 939 -29.74 -18.14 -31.50
CA GLN A 939 -30.64 -17.49 -30.53
C GLN A 939 -31.91 -18.31 -30.22
N LYS A 940 -32.38 -19.17 -31.14
CA LYS A 940 -33.54 -20.05 -30.89
C LYS A 940 -33.19 -21.32 -30.10
N LYS A 941 -31.91 -21.72 -30.04
CA LYS A 941 -31.48 -22.96 -29.38
C LYS A 941 -30.75 -22.76 -28.06
N HIS A 942 -30.19 -21.58 -27.77
CA HIS A 942 -29.45 -21.36 -26.52
C HIS A 942 -29.72 -19.96 -25.89
N VAL A 943 -30.39 -20.00 -24.72
CA VAL A 943 -30.28 -19.08 -23.57
C VAL A 943 -31.01 -17.72 -23.58
N LYS A 944 -31.79 -17.51 -22.50
CA LYS A 944 -32.35 -16.23 -22.00
C LYS A 944 -31.23 -15.24 -21.68
N VAL A 945 -31.25 -14.08 -22.33
CA VAL A 945 -30.31 -12.97 -22.11
C VAL A 945 -30.59 -12.25 -20.79
N LEU A 946 -29.60 -12.20 -19.89
CA LEU A 946 -29.48 -11.20 -18.81
C LEU A 946 -28.29 -10.27 -19.12
N PRO A 947 -28.34 -8.97 -18.78
CA PRO A 947 -27.59 -7.95 -19.53
C PRO A 947 -26.09 -7.82 -19.27
N ASN A 948 -25.40 -8.67 -18.50
CA ASN A 948 -24.03 -8.33 -18.06
C ASN A 948 -22.97 -9.43 -17.95
N TYR A 949 -23.20 -10.68 -18.36
CA TYR A 949 -22.15 -11.71 -18.32
C TYR A 949 -22.25 -12.68 -19.49
N VAL A 950 -21.12 -12.94 -20.17
CA VAL A 950 -20.99 -14.01 -21.17
C VAL A 950 -20.21 -15.16 -20.54
N LEU A 951 -20.93 -16.22 -20.18
CA LEU A 951 -20.36 -17.53 -19.88
C LEU A 951 -19.93 -18.19 -21.19
N LEU A 952 -18.62 -18.39 -21.38
CA LEU A 952 -18.09 -19.34 -22.37
C LEU A 952 -17.97 -20.70 -21.67
N HIS A 953 -18.95 -21.56 -21.85
CA HIS A 953 -18.78 -23.00 -21.63
C HIS A 953 -18.34 -23.62 -22.96
N GLN A 954 -17.13 -24.18 -22.99
CA GLN A 954 -16.80 -25.28 -23.91
C GLN A 954 -16.51 -26.49 -23.04
N GLU A 955 -17.24 -27.58 -23.26
CA GLU A 955 -16.68 -28.88 -23.69
C GLU A 955 -17.80 -29.93 -23.83
N SER A 956 -17.55 -30.91 -24.72
CA SER A 956 -18.30 -32.16 -24.96
C SER A 956 -19.68 -32.10 -25.66
N LEU A 957 -19.65 -32.21 -26.99
CA LEU A 957 -20.34 -33.29 -27.72
C LEU A 957 -19.19 -34.25 -28.11
N ILE A 958 -19.01 -35.43 -27.54
CA ILE A 958 -19.96 -36.46 -27.08
C ILE A 958 -19.92 -36.63 -25.56
#